data_AF-A0A8S8ZG11-F1
#
_entry.id   AF-A0A8S8ZG11-F1
#
_cell.length_a   1.000
_cell.length_b   1.000
_cell.length_c   1.000
_cell.angle_alpha   90.00
_cell.angle_beta   90.00
_cell.angle_gamma   90.00
#
_symmetry.space_group_name_H-M   'P 1'
#
loop_
_entity.id
_entity.type
_entity.pdbx_description
1 polymer ?
#
loop_
_entity_poly.entity_id
_entity_poly.type
_entity_poly.pdbx_seq_one_letter_code
_entity_poly.pdbx_strand_id
1 'polypeptide(L)'
;MKSLVTNSSGLWLRWSSAYGPGTSGSRSCSGTRLPPAFKGLSHCSRTFHKYRGRTITRPIPPSSLENLRAITTSSCKSTITCTPTTPTAATTTRTRTTRTTATTANTSTFPALERVTTGSASSRRLFSSSSSLFQSSTLPAMASDSQWTGVQVRKTFLDFFAERGHNVVPSSSVVPHNDPTLLFTNAGMNQFKPIFLGTIGKTEDMAQLKRAVDTQKCIRAGGKHNDLDDVGKDSYHHTFFEMLGNWSFGDYFKKEAIAWSWELLTKVYGLDPQRLYVTYFEGSPDLGLEPDLEAKNLWLEVGVPEDHIIPGNMKDNFWEMGDQGPCGPCSEIHYDKVGGGRNAAHLVNMDDPLVVEVWNIVFIQFDRQADKSLKSLPAKHIDTGMGFERLVSALQDKTSNYATDIFTPLFAKIQEVTGAREYTDKYGKDDVDGIDTAYRVIADHIRLLSFAIADGAAPNNVGRGYVVRRVLRRGARYARKYFNAEIGTFFSRILPALVEQMGEQFPELVKKQTDIKEILDEEEVAFAVTLDRGEKQFEKYAALAIKSGKKKLSGADVWRLYDTFGFPEDLTKLMAEERGLTIDEAEVNEAREKAREASKAVKESVQEFAKLNVHQIAELETSLNIPRPTSDAKFLKGDAKGKVQLIFNGKEFLKSSKDLPPKTPLGLLLDNTNFYAESGGQVADTGRIIIDGVAEFKVLDVQEFGGYIVHNGFIEYGELTEGDEVTCEYDELRRQPIRNNHTGTHILNHSLREVLGDEINQKGSLVDQDRLRFDFSHKAAIPLEDIKKIEDLSNHYIRQNLKAYSKEVDLDLAREIEGVRAVFGETYPNPVRVVSIGMEVDELLKNPKNPEWRKISVEFCGGTHVENTGLIKDLIIVEESGIAKGIRRIVAYTGEGAHQAQRDAQVFSDKLEHINALSYGPQKAAEIKAAAVELDGLTISVLTKEELRTRFTKIQKEVVDEQKKRQKAESKTALDTVASHFSKDENKDSKVFVGHLPISANAKAISDVITYYKTKDKERSVYVFAGSKDDQVMHGVYVGTALSSKGVTAEQWTSAVSAVIGGKTGGKEPSRQGAGAEPEKLEEAVKKAEEWLSEKLKDLNI
;
A
#
# COMPACT_ATOMS: atom_id res chain seq x y z
N MET A 1 54.13 -32.60 -26.57
CA MET A 1 54.67 -32.51 -25.19
C MET A 1 55.10 -31.06 -24.91
N LYS A 2 55.54 -30.73 -23.68
CA LYS A 2 55.79 -29.35 -23.22
C LYS A 2 57.18 -28.80 -23.60
N SER A 3 57.30 -27.47 -23.76
CA SER A 3 58.55 -26.66 -23.82
C SER A 3 58.20 -25.18 -23.49
N LEU A 4 58.86 -24.44 -22.58
CA LEU A 4 60.18 -23.74 -22.64
C LEU A 4 60.23 -22.50 -23.58
N VAL A 5 60.96 -21.38 -23.34
CA VAL A 5 61.39 -20.62 -22.12
C VAL A 5 62.23 -19.36 -22.56
N THR A 6 62.56 -18.41 -21.66
CA THR A 6 63.35 -17.14 -21.84
C THR A 6 62.57 -15.96 -22.46
N ASN A 7 62.84 -14.65 -22.24
CA ASN A 7 63.87 -13.86 -21.49
C ASN A 7 63.31 -12.39 -21.31
N SER A 8 63.91 -11.33 -20.74
CA SER A 8 64.97 -11.00 -19.73
C SER A 8 65.08 -9.45 -19.62
N SER A 9 65.57 -8.76 -18.57
CA SER A 9 65.75 -9.00 -17.12
C SER A 9 66.30 -7.72 -16.44
N GLY A 10 66.08 -7.49 -15.13
CA GLY A 10 66.76 -6.44 -14.31
C GLY A 10 65.84 -5.54 -13.47
N LEU A 11 66.13 -5.14 -12.21
CA LEU A 11 67.27 -5.39 -11.31
C LEU A 11 66.82 -5.42 -9.81
N TRP A 12 67.31 -6.41 -9.01
CA TRP A 12 67.66 -6.33 -7.55
C TRP A 12 66.49 -6.20 -6.50
N LEU A 13 66.48 -6.78 -5.27
CA LEU A 13 67.46 -7.45 -4.37
C LEU A 13 66.78 -8.45 -3.34
N ARG A 14 67.38 -9.66 -3.11
CA ARG A 14 67.58 -10.53 -1.87
C ARG A 14 66.53 -10.63 -0.70
N TRP A 15 66.39 -11.71 0.12
CA TRP A 15 67.05 -13.05 0.26
C TRP A 15 66.24 -14.09 1.15
N SER A 16 66.48 -15.41 0.95
CA SER A 16 66.25 -16.60 1.84
C SER A 16 64.82 -17.04 2.27
N SER A 17 64.40 -18.31 2.57
CA SER A 17 64.93 -19.73 2.64
C SER A 17 65.21 -20.34 4.06
N ALA A 18 64.89 -21.60 4.46
CA ALA A 18 64.04 -22.73 3.95
C ALA A 18 63.99 -23.94 4.96
N TYR A 19 63.39 -25.10 4.57
CA TYR A 19 63.43 -26.50 5.13
C TYR A 19 62.35 -27.10 6.09
N GLY A 20 62.14 -28.44 5.99
CA GLY A 20 61.33 -29.40 6.82
C GLY A 20 62.11 -30.74 6.98
N PRO A 21 61.57 -31.99 7.07
CA PRO A 21 60.18 -32.55 7.16
C PRO A 21 59.97 -33.81 8.11
N GLY A 22 58.80 -34.50 8.11
CA GLY A 22 58.73 -36.00 8.06
C GLY A 22 58.11 -36.93 9.18
N THR A 23 57.07 -37.73 8.80
CA THR A 23 56.79 -39.20 9.08
C THR A 23 56.29 -39.85 10.41
N SER A 24 55.25 -40.71 10.29
CA SER A 24 54.84 -41.92 11.11
C SER A 24 54.31 -41.74 12.58
N GLY A 25 53.56 -42.67 13.25
CA GLY A 25 52.80 -43.86 12.82
C GLY A 25 52.29 -44.85 13.94
N SER A 26 51.00 -45.27 13.90
CA SER A 26 50.37 -46.51 14.47
C SER A 26 49.83 -46.69 15.94
N ARG A 27 48.56 -47.15 16.02
CA ARG A 27 47.88 -48.20 16.86
C ARG A 27 47.73 -48.17 18.44
N SER A 28 46.45 -48.05 18.86
CA SER A 28 45.62 -48.96 19.73
C SER A 28 45.68 -49.09 21.29
N CYS A 29 44.49 -48.87 21.90
CA CYS A 29 43.77 -49.66 22.95
C CYS A 29 44.09 -49.65 24.48
N SER A 30 43.10 -49.14 25.26
CA SER A 30 42.49 -49.66 26.54
C SER A 30 43.32 -49.90 27.85
N GLY A 31 42.72 -49.63 29.05
CA GLY A 31 43.40 -49.82 30.37
C GLY A 31 42.54 -50.06 31.64
N THR A 32 41.86 -49.03 32.19
CA THR A 32 40.97 -49.03 33.41
C THR A 32 41.58 -49.12 34.83
N ARG A 33 40.78 -48.62 35.82
CA ARG A 33 40.85 -48.74 37.32
C ARG A 33 41.72 -47.74 38.12
N LEU A 34 41.33 -47.21 39.31
CA LEU A 34 40.01 -46.88 39.95
C LEU A 34 40.25 -45.86 41.15
N PRO A 35 39.32 -45.51 42.10
CA PRO A 35 39.11 -44.13 42.62
C PRO A 35 39.59 -43.93 44.10
N PRO A 36 39.25 -42.87 44.90
CA PRO A 36 38.21 -41.80 44.81
C PRO A 36 38.73 -40.35 45.16
N ALA A 37 37.97 -39.29 45.51
CA ALA A 37 36.56 -39.14 45.93
C ALA A 37 35.95 -37.70 45.77
N PHE A 38 34.61 -37.65 45.88
CA PHE A 38 33.71 -36.58 46.39
C PHE A 38 33.43 -35.24 45.67
N LYS A 39 32.11 -35.04 45.40
CA LYS A 39 31.32 -33.81 45.09
C LYS A 39 31.68 -33.10 43.76
N GLY A 40 30.79 -32.91 42.77
CA GLY A 40 29.32 -33.11 42.66
C GLY A 40 28.58 -31.77 42.51
N LEU A 41 27.54 -31.58 41.67
CA LEU A 41 26.69 -32.49 40.87
C LEU A 41 26.30 -31.83 39.51
N SER A 42 25.63 -32.56 38.60
CA SER A 42 25.35 -32.09 37.22
C SER A 42 24.09 -32.68 36.55
N HIS A 43 23.42 -31.85 35.74
CA HIS A 43 22.72 -32.12 34.45
C HIS A 43 22.09 -33.49 34.10
N CYS A 44 20.81 -33.43 33.70
CA CYS A 44 20.21 -33.96 32.45
C CYS A 44 19.84 -35.46 32.26
N SER A 45 18.62 -35.68 31.73
CA SER A 45 18.23 -36.72 30.74
C SER A 45 18.51 -38.23 31.02
N ARG A 46 17.52 -38.98 31.55
CA ARG A 46 16.68 -39.94 30.77
C ARG A 46 15.63 -40.72 31.60
N THR A 47 14.62 -41.22 30.88
CA THR A 47 13.54 -42.15 31.24
C THR A 47 13.90 -43.33 32.14
N PHE A 48 12.97 -43.79 33.01
CA PHE A 48 12.58 -45.21 33.04
C PHE A 48 11.30 -45.57 33.85
N HIS A 49 10.71 -46.71 33.44
CA HIS A 49 9.97 -47.74 34.19
C HIS A 49 8.43 -47.73 34.27
N LYS A 50 7.91 -48.97 34.15
CA LYS A 50 6.51 -49.37 34.03
C LYS A 50 5.95 -49.80 35.39
N TYR A 51 4.63 -49.72 35.58
CA TYR A 51 3.88 -50.73 36.35
C TYR A 51 2.55 -51.08 35.65
N ARG A 52 1.95 -52.22 36.00
CA ARG A 52 0.80 -52.82 35.30
C ARG A 52 -0.55 -52.35 35.86
N GLY A 53 -1.48 -51.98 34.98
CA GLY A 53 -2.92 -51.83 35.24
C GLY A 53 -3.72 -52.65 34.22
N ARG A 54 -4.82 -53.30 34.64
CA ARG A 54 -5.52 -54.34 33.85
C ARG A 54 -6.38 -53.79 32.71
N THR A 55 -6.42 -54.55 31.61
CA THR A 55 -7.44 -54.50 30.55
C THR A 55 -8.82 -54.95 31.07
N ILE A 56 -9.89 -54.28 30.61
CA ILE A 56 -11.24 -54.86 30.46
C ILE A 56 -11.73 -54.50 29.03
N THR A 57 -12.71 -55.24 28.50
CA THR A 57 -12.84 -55.49 27.05
C THR A 57 -14.20 -55.20 26.42
N ARG A 58 -14.15 -54.81 25.14
CA ARG A 58 -15.12 -55.00 24.04
C ARG A 58 -16.31 -54.01 23.88
N PRO A 59 -16.92 -53.93 22.65
CA PRO A 59 -17.78 -52.85 22.18
C PRO A 59 -19.16 -53.35 21.64
N ILE A 60 -19.70 -52.76 20.56
CA ILE A 60 -20.89 -53.17 19.72
C ILE A 60 -22.25 -52.64 20.26
N PRO A 61 -23.27 -52.26 19.44
CA PRO A 61 -23.34 -51.77 18.04
C PRO A 61 -24.10 -50.40 17.90
N PRO A 62 -24.27 -49.83 16.69
CA PRO A 62 -25.37 -48.91 16.37
C PRO A 62 -26.72 -49.66 16.17
N SER A 63 -27.85 -48.94 16.22
CA SER A 63 -29.20 -49.44 15.90
C SER A 63 -29.99 -48.47 15.02
N SER A 64 -31.04 -48.96 14.36
CA SER A 64 -31.67 -48.33 13.19
C SER A 64 -33.21 -48.35 13.22
N LEU A 65 -33.82 -47.79 12.16
CA LEU A 65 -35.22 -47.89 11.71
C LEU A 65 -36.28 -46.95 12.33
N GLU A 66 -36.73 -46.02 11.47
CA GLU A 66 -38.12 -45.76 11.07
C GLU A 66 -39.27 -46.48 11.83
N ASN A 67 -40.36 -45.76 12.16
CA ASN A 67 -41.58 -45.85 11.32
C ASN A 67 -42.73 -44.85 11.59
N LEU A 68 -43.71 -44.90 10.68
CA LEU A 68 -44.84 -43.99 10.41
C LEU A 68 -46.06 -44.07 11.36
N ARG A 69 -46.75 -42.91 11.54
CA ARG A 69 -48.23 -42.70 11.66
C ARG A 69 -48.99 -43.35 12.85
N ALA A 70 -50.17 -42.91 13.32
CA ALA A 70 -50.92 -41.63 13.27
C ALA A 70 -52.21 -41.74 14.16
N ILE A 71 -53.04 -40.67 14.23
CA ILE A 71 -54.53 -40.59 14.43
C ILE A 71 -55.08 -39.80 15.67
N THR A 72 -55.45 -38.53 15.41
CA THR A 72 -56.59 -37.73 16.00
C THR A 72 -56.61 -37.38 17.51
N THR A 73 -57.33 -36.36 18.03
CA THR A 73 -58.51 -35.57 17.57
C THR A 73 -58.42 -34.05 17.93
N SER A 74 -59.10 -33.20 17.14
CA SER A 74 -59.73 -31.85 17.42
C SER A 74 -59.10 -30.83 18.41
N SER A 75 -59.13 -29.50 18.18
CA SER A 75 -60.16 -28.67 17.50
C SER A 75 -59.64 -27.29 16.96
N CYS A 76 -60.44 -26.65 16.07
CA CYS A 76 -60.48 -25.25 15.56
C CYS A 76 -59.19 -24.38 15.41
N LYS A 77 -58.84 -23.74 14.26
CA LYS A 77 -59.57 -22.80 13.33
C LYS A 77 -59.86 -21.41 13.94
N SER A 78 -59.81 -20.23 13.26
CA SER A 78 -59.44 -19.75 11.89
C SER A 78 -59.69 -18.21 11.77
N THR A 79 -59.17 -17.34 10.88
CA THR A 79 -58.07 -17.33 9.87
C THR A 79 -57.89 -15.90 9.27
N ILE A 80 -56.64 -15.51 8.92
CA ILE A 80 -56.12 -14.47 7.95
C ILE A 80 -57.08 -13.45 7.26
N THR A 81 -56.71 -12.15 7.19
CA THR A 81 -56.69 -11.27 5.96
C THR A 81 -56.21 -9.80 6.23
N CYS A 82 -56.07 -8.95 5.20
CA CYS A 82 -55.23 -7.73 5.19
C CYS A 82 -55.93 -6.41 4.70
N THR A 83 -55.32 -5.26 5.07
CA THR A 83 -55.28 -3.93 4.36
C THR A 83 -56.60 -3.15 4.09
N PRO A 84 -56.58 -1.82 3.74
CA PRO A 84 -55.53 -0.78 3.78
C PRO A 84 -55.98 0.60 4.41
N THR A 85 -55.18 1.65 4.18
CA THR A 85 -55.51 3.12 4.12
C THR A 85 -55.55 4.03 5.37
N THR A 86 -55.14 5.29 5.13
CA THR A 86 -54.99 6.52 5.99
C THR A 86 -56.26 7.43 5.95
N PRO A 87 -56.37 8.67 6.54
CA PRO A 87 -55.37 9.56 7.17
C PRO A 87 -55.79 10.41 8.43
N THR A 88 -54.83 11.21 8.93
CA THR A 88 -54.91 12.54 9.63
C THR A 88 -56.13 13.00 10.47
N ALA A 89 -55.90 13.30 11.77
CA ALA A 89 -56.33 14.51 12.53
C ALA A 89 -55.97 14.37 14.03
N ALA A 90 -55.97 15.38 14.94
CA ALA A 90 -55.52 16.79 14.93
C ALA A 90 -55.73 17.42 16.34
N THR A 91 -54.74 18.13 16.92
CA THR A 91 -54.89 18.98 18.17
C THR A 91 -55.22 18.21 19.47
N THR A 92 -55.01 18.64 20.74
CA THR A 92 -54.49 19.86 21.41
C THR A 92 -53.85 19.43 22.77
N THR A 93 -52.73 19.97 23.28
CA THR A 93 -52.62 21.05 24.33
C THR A 93 -51.19 20.94 24.93
N ARG A 94 -50.35 21.91 25.29
CA ARG A 94 -50.31 23.40 25.48
C ARG A 94 -50.15 23.89 26.95
N THR A 95 -48.91 23.79 27.49
CA THR A 95 -48.32 24.61 28.58
C THR A 95 -46.78 24.48 28.46
N ARG A 96 -45.89 25.47 28.32
CA ARG A 96 -45.82 26.95 28.48
C ARG A 96 -45.38 27.51 29.86
N THR A 97 -44.07 27.66 30.03
CA THR A 97 -43.32 28.73 30.75
C THR A 97 -41.90 28.77 30.15
N THR A 98 -41.42 29.80 29.44
CA THR A 98 -40.86 31.11 29.90
C THR A 98 -39.66 30.99 30.86
N ARG A 99 -38.52 31.71 30.71
CA ARG A 99 -38.24 32.92 29.89
C ARG A 99 -36.71 33.17 29.66
N THR A 100 -36.33 33.70 28.49
CA THR A 100 -35.21 34.62 28.17
C THR A 100 -33.91 34.69 28.98
N THR A 101 -32.77 34.60 28.27
CA THR A 101 -31.74 35.68 28.14
C THR A 101 -31.13 35.63 26.73
N ALA A 102 -30.42 36.69 26.29
CA ALA A 102 -29.89 36.80 24.92
C ALA A 102 -28.62 37.69 24.84
N THR A 103 -27.80 37.46 23.81
CA THR A 103 -26.68 38.29 23.36
C THR A 103 -26.58 38.17 21.83
N THR A 104 -27.18 39.08 21.06
CA THR A 104 -26.58 40.31 20.51
C THR A 104 -25.47 40.07 19.47
N ALA A 105 -25.86 40.10 18.19
CA ALA A 105 -25.03 40.56 17.08
C ALA A 105 -25.59 41.90 16.59
N ASN A 106 -24.75 42.79 16.05
CA ASN A 106 -25.10 44.20 15.81
C ASN A 106 -24.97 44.57 14.32
N THR A 107 -25.93 45.34 13.80
CA THR A 107 -25.84 46.39 12.74
C THR A 107 -24.85 46.26 11.57
N SER A 108 -25.17 46.55 10.29
CA SER A 108 -26.37 47.06 9.58
C SER A 108 -26.10 46.93 8.04
N THR A 109 -26.93 47.28 7.05
CA THR A 109 -28.09 48.20 6.93
C THR A 109 -29.00 47.82 5.74
N PHE A 110 -30.28 48.23 5.79
CA PHE A 110 -31.33 48.15 4.74
C PHE A 110 -31.21 49.30 3.68
N PRO A 111 -32.13 49.48 2.67
CA PRO A 111 -33.23 48.65 2.11
C PRO A 111 -32.97 48.37 0.59
N ALA A 112 -33.85 48.22 -0.42
CA ALA A 112 -35.29 48.41 -0.74
C ALA A 112 -35.51 47.94 -2.22
N LEU A 113 -36.70 47.84 -2.85
CA LEU A 113 -38.07 47.44 -2.45
C LEU A 113 -38.91 47.34 -3.76
N GLU A 114 -39.72 46.28 -3.90
CA GLU A 114 -40.97 46.21 -4.71
C GLU A 114 -40.96 46.42 -6.25
N ARG A 115 -41.99 46.09 -7.07
CA ARG A 115 -43.10 45.07 -7.09
C ARG A 115 -43.92 45.32 -8.40
N VAL A 116 -45.04 44.60 -8.57
CA VAL A 116 -46.27 45.00 -9.32
C VAL A 116 -46.41 44.50 -10.78
N THR A 117 -47.02 43.30 -10.90
CA THR A 117 -48.14 42.90 -11.81
C THR A 117 -47.88 42.67 -13.32
N THR A 118 -48.70 41.95 -14.12
CA THR A 118 -50.07 41.34 -13.92
C THR A 118 -50.23 40.03 -14.72
N GLY A 119 -51.32 39.27 -14.53
CA GLY A 119 -51.70 38.10 -15.37
C GLY A 119 -52.32 38.48 -16.74
N SER A 120 -52.97 37.58 -17.48
CA SER A 120 -53.35 36.19 -17.18
C SER A 120 -53.73 35.36 -18.43
N ALA A 121 -53.54 34.04 -18.36
CA ALA A 121 -54.32 32.97 -19.01
C ALA A 121 -54.52 32.94 -20.56
N SER A 122 -53.99 31.88 -21.18
CA SER A 122 -54.79 31.01 -22.08
C SER A 122 -54.20 29.59 -22.09
N SER A 123 -54.82 28.63 -22.76
CA SER A 123 -54.54 27.18 -22.60
C SER A 123 -54.53 26.40 -23.92
N ARG A 124 -53.47 25.60 -24.17
CA ARG A 124 -53.55 24.12 -24.40
C ARG A 124 -52.26 23.51 -24.98
N ARG A 125 -51.75 22.49 -24.27
CA ARG A 125 -51.22 21.19 -24.78
C ARG A 125 -49.98 21.11 -25.71
N LEU A 126 -48.93 20.52 -25.12
CA LEU A 126 -48.15 19.35 -25.60
C LEU A 126 -46.90 19.52 -26.49
N PHE A 127 -45.90 18.69 -26.13
CA PHE A 127 -44.69 18.22 -26.83
C PHE A 127 -43.37 19.04 -26.85
N SER A 128 -42.29 18.25 -26.87
CA SER A 128 -40.84 18.52 -26.90
C SER A 128 -40.25 19.49 -25.86
N SER A 129 -39.41 18.94 -24.98
CA SER A 129 -38.44 19.69 -24.17
C SER A 129 -37.12 19.84 -24.93
N SER A 130 -36.92 20.98 -25.60
CA SER A 130 -35.63 21.36 -26.20
C SER A 130 -34.68 21.89 -25.11
N SER A 131 -33.47 21.32 -25.00
CA SER A 131 -32.45 21.71 -24.04
C SER A 131 -32.05 23.20 -24.18
N SER A 132 -32.05 23.94 -23.07
CA SER A 132 -31.61 25.34 -23.04
C SER A 132 -30.08 25.44 -23.09
N LEU A 133 -29.57 26.19 -24.06
CA LEU A 133 -28.15 26.49 -24.22
C LEU A 133 -27.59 27.23 -23.00
N PHE A 134 -26.57 26.67 -22.35
CA PHE A 134 -25.62 27.47 -21.57
C PHE A 134 -24.65 28.15 -22.54
N GLN A 135 -24.59 29.48 -22.52
CA GLN A 135 -23.56 30.21 -23.24
C GLN A 135 -22.24 30.13 -22.47
N SER A 136 -21.31 29.32 -22.97
CA SER A 136 -19.91 29.39 -22.52
C SER A 136 -19.32 30.73 -22.93
N SER A 137 -18.66 31.42 -22.00
CA SER A 137 -17.79 32.55 -22.30
C SER A 137 -16.39 32.03 -22.61
N THR A 138 -16.17 31.63 -23.86
CA THR A 138 -14.85 31.20 -24.33
C THR A 138 -13.84 32.33 -24.20
N LEU A 139 -12.69 32.03 -23.59
CA LEU A 139 -11.50 32.87 -23.74
C LEU A 139 -11.05 32.81 -25.21
N PRO A 140 -10.46 33.88 -25.75
CA PRO A 140 -9.96 33.86 -27.12
C PRO A 140 -8.75 32.94 -27.20
N ALA A 141 -8.95 31.74 -27.74
CA ALA A 141 -7.84 30.86 -28.10
C ALA A 141 -6.94 31.61 -29.09
N MET A 142 -5.65 31.77 -28.75
CA MET A 142 -4.65 32.17 -29.73
C MET A 142 -4.46 31.01 -30.70
N ALA A 143 -5.20 31.06 -31.81
CA ALA A 143 -5.06 30.09 -32.88
C ALA A 143 -3.62 30.11 -33.39
N SER A 144 -3.02 28.92 -33.55
CA SER A 144 -1.79 28.79 -34.31
C SER A 144 -2.08 29.16 -35.76
N ASP A 145 -1.30 30.08 -36.34
CA ASP A 145 -1.39 30.42 -37.77
C ASP A 145 -0.95 29.25 -38.69
N SER A 146 -0.48 28.13 -38.13
CA SER A 146 -0.22 26.90 -38.88
C SER A 146 -1.49 26.08 -39.09
N GLN A 147 -1.68 25.60 -40.33
CA GLN A 147 -2.71 24.60 -40.67
C GLN A 147 -2.56 23.28 -39.89
N TRP A 148 -1.35 22.99 -39.37
CA TRP A 148 -1.03 21.77 -38.65
C TRP A 148 -1.15 21.96 -37.12
N THR A 149 -2.37 22.19 -36.64
CA THR A 149 -2.68 22.08 -35.20
C THR A 149 -2.50 20.65 -34.72
N GLY A 150 -2.20 20.44 -33.44
CA GLY A 150 -2.04 19.10 -32.87
C GLY A 150 -3.29 18.22 -33.06
N VAL A 151 -4.49 18.81 -33.00
CA VAL A 151 -5.75 18.12 -33.31
C VAL A 151 -5.80 17.66 -34.77
N GLN A 152 -5.46 18.55 -35.72
CA GLN A 152 -5.44 18.20 -37.14
C GLN A 152 -4.38 17.14 -37.45
N VAL A 153 -3.19 17.22 -36.85
CA VAL A 153 -2.11 16.22 -37.04
C VAL A 153 -2.56 14.85 -36.53
N ARG A 154 -3.07 14.75 -35.29
CA ARG A 154 -3.58 13.49 -34.74
C ARG A 154 -4.69 12.91 -35.63
N LYS A 155 -5.66 13.72 -36.06
CA LYS A 155 -6.74 13.27 -36.94
C LYS A 155 -6.22 12.74 -38.28
N THR A 156 -5.27 13.47 -38.89
CA THR A 156 -4.68 13.11 -40.21
C THR A 156 -3.96 11.76 -40.15
N PHE A 157 -3.23 11.47 -39.06
CA PHE A 157 -2.59 10.18 -38.85
C PHE A 157 -3.61 9.03 -38.78
N LEU A 158 -4.68 9.19 -37.98
CA LEU A 158 -5.72 8.18 -37.80
C LEU A 158 -6.51 7.94 -39.09
N ASP A 159 -6.93 9.01 -39.78
CA ASP A 159 -7.65 8.93 -41.06
C ASP A 159 -6.81 8.17 -42.12
N PHE A 160 -5.54 8.54 -42.28
CA PHE A 160 -4.64 7.98 -43.31
C PHE A 160 -4.47 6.46 -43.19
N PHE A 161 -4.39 5.93 -41.96
CA PHE A 161 -4.32 4.49 -41.74
C PHE A 161 -5.71 3.81 -41.74
N ALA A 162 -6.78 4.49 -41.32
CA ALA A 162 -8.14 3.98 -41.49
C ALA A 162 -8.49 3.76 -42.98
N GLU A 163 -8.09 4.66 -43.87
CA GLU A 163 -8.18 4.49 -45.33
C GLU A 163 -7.38 3.28 -45.86
N ARG A 164 -6.33 2.88 -45.13
CA ARG A 164 -5.50 1.68 -45.40
C ARG A 164 -6.02 0.42 -44.69
N GLY A 165 -7.22 0.48 -44.09
CA GLY A 165 -7.87 -0.66 -43.44
C GLY A 165 -7.31 -1.02 -42.07
N HIS A 166 -6.67 -0.07 -41.38
CA HIS A 166 -6.35 -0.21 -39.96
C HIS A 166 -7.57 0.12 -39.11
N ASN A 167 -7.87 -0.72 -38.12
CA ASN A 167 -8.91 -0.41 -37.14
C ASN A 167 -8.42 0.73 -36.24
N VAL A 168 -9.13 1.87 -36.22
CA VAL A 168 -8.90 2.91 -35.21
C VAL A 168 -9.36 2.35 -33.86
N VAL A 169 -8.44 2.27 -32.90
CA VAL A 169 -8.71 1.73 -31.55
C VAL A 169 -8.47 2.80 -30.47
N PRO A 170 -9.17 2.75 -29.33
CA PRO A 170 -8.93 3.69 -28.23
C PRO A 170 -7.61 3.39 -27.54
N SER A 171 -6.91 4.44 -27.09
CA SER A 171 -5.69 4.28 -26.31
C SER A 171 -5.94 3.52 -25.01
N SER A 172 -5.11 2.51 -24.76
CA SER A 172 -5.05 1.77 -23.50
C SER A 172 -4.68 2.64 -22.30
N SER A 173 -4.99 2.13 -21.11
CA SER A 173 -4.59 2.69 -19.82
C SER A 173 -3.07 2.91 -19.73
N VAL A 174 -2.63 4.04 -19.17
CA VAL A 174 -1.21 4.22 -18.78
C VAL A 174 -0.79 3.32 -17.62
N VAL A 175 -1.75 2.67 -16.97
CA VAL A 175 -1.59 1.65 -15.92
C VAL A 175 -1.86 0.27 -16.55
N PRO A 176 -0.87 -0.42 -17.16
CA PRO A 176 -1.08 -1.77 -17.67
C PRO A 176 -1.39 -2.72 -16.51
N HIS A 177 -2.60 -3.30 -16.54
CA HIS A 177 -3.11 -4.22 -15.52
C HIS A 177 -2.55 -5.63 -15.68
N ASN A 178 -2.36 -6.08 -16.92
CA ASN A 178 -2.01 -7.46 -17.27
C ASN A 178 -0.50 -7.67 -17.52
N ASP A 179 0.34 -6.63 -17.34
CA ASP A 179 1.81 -6.75 -17.44
C ASP A 179 2.50 -6.30 -16.14
N PRO A 180 2.98 -7.24 -15.29
CA PRO A 180 3.66 -6.92 -14.05
C PRO A 180 5.11 -6.45 -14.25
N THR A 181 5.66 -6.48 -15.47
CA THR A 181 7.03 -6.05 -15.75
C THR A 181 7.18 -4.54 -15.91
N LEU A 182 6.06 -3.81 -16.05
CA LEU A 182 6.04 -2.38 -16.36
C LEU A 182 5.40 -1.53 -15.27
N LEU A 183 6.03 -0.39 -14.94
CA LEU A 183 5.45 0.61 -14.03
C LEU A 183 4.40 1.49 -14.71
N PHE A 184 4.53 1.76 -16.01
CA PHE A 184 3.51 2.44 -16.84
C PHE A 184 3.60 1.94 -18.30
N THR A 185 2.58 2.26 -19.11
CA THR A 185 2.65 2.09 -20.58
C THR A 185 3.67 3.07 -21.15
N ASN A 186 4.76 2.53 -21.71
CA ASN A 186 5.93 3.29 -22.21
C ASN A 186 6.05 3.34 -23.75
N ALA A 187 5.23 2.55 -24.46
CA ALA A 187 5.09 2.54 -25.92
C ALA A 187 3.67 2.10 -26.34
N GLY A 188 3.31 2.33 -27.60
CA GLY A 188 1.99 1.98 -28.18
C GLY A 188 1.73 0.47 -28.25
N MET A 189 2.78 -0.32 -28.49
CA MET A 189 2.69 -1.78 -28.68
C MET A 189 2.21 -2.56 -27.45
N ASN A 190 2.29 -1.97 -26.26
CA ASN A 190 2.13 -2.67 -24.98
C ASN A 190 0.77 -3.38 -24.86
N GLN A 191 -0.30 -2.76 -25.35
CA GLN A 191 -1.65 -3.33 -25.36
C GLN A 191 -1.80 -4.53 -26.31
N PHE A 192 -0.98 -4.59 -27.37
CA PHE A 192 -0.99 -5.65 -28.37
C PHE A 192 0.07 -6.74 -28.12
N LYS A 193 0.82 -6.67 -27.01
CA LYS A 193 1.79 -7.70 -26.57
C LYS A 193 1.22 -9.13 -26.65
N PRO A 194 -0.05 -9.42 -26.26
CA PRO A 194 -0.63 -10.76 -26.43
C PRO A 194 -0.83 -11.19 -27.88
N ILE A 195 -0.99 -10.26 -28.82
CA ILE A 195 -1.16 -10.55 -30.25
C ILE A 195 0.19 -10.91 -30.88
N PHE A 196 1.26 -10.12 -30.62
CA PHE A 196 2.61 -10.41 -31.12
C PHE A 196 3.16 -11.74 -30.61
N LEU A 197 2.81 -12.12 -29.38
CA LEU A 197 3.23 -13.39 -28.76
C LEU A 197 2.28 -14.56 -29.06
N GLY A 198 1.13 -14.32 -29.71
CA GLY A 198 0.10 -15.33 -29.97
C GLY A 198 -0.58 -15.89 -28.71
N THR A 199 -0.48 -15.20 -27.57
CA THR A 199 -1.03 -15.62 -26.26
C THR A 199 -2.43 -15.08 -25.97
N ILE A 200 -2.98 -14.26 -26.86
CA ILE A 200 -4.32 -13.68 -26.74
C ILE A 200 -5.44 -14.74 -26.75
N GLY A 201 -6.45 -14.57 -25.89
CA GLY A 201 -7.63 -15.42 -25.85
C GLY A 201 -8.47 -15.27 -27.13
N LYS A 202 -8.88 -16.40 -27.72
CA LYS A 202 -9.67 -16.43 -28.99
C LYS A 202 -11.05 -15.77 -28.89
N THR A 203 -11.50 -15.44 -27.68
CA THR A 203 -12.75 -14.75 -27.35
C THR A 203 -12.58 -13.27 -26.99
N GLU A 204 -11.35 -12.74 -27.01
CA GLU A 204 -11.09 -11.30 -26.81
C GLU A 204 -11.33 -10.52 -28.12
N ASP A 205 -11.92 -9.33 -28.03
CA ASP A 205 -12.22 -8.48 -29.20
C ASP A 205 -10.98 -8.20 -30.06
N MET A 206 -9.82 -8.00 -29.40
CA MET A 206 -8.54 -7.73 -30.06
C MET A 206 -8.00 -8.94 -30.85
N ALA A 207 -8.48 -10.16 -30.61
CA ALA A 207 -7.99 -11.37 -31.30
C ALA A 207 -8.37 -11.43 -32.80
N GLN A 208 -9.27 -10.55 -33.26
CA GLN A 208 -9.62 -10.41 -34.68
C GLN A 208 -8.85 -9.28 -35.39
N LEU A 209 -8.02 -8.51 -34.68
CA LEU A 209 -7.26 -7.41 -35.27
C LEU A 209 -6.13 -7.94 -36.17
N LYS A 210 -6.14 -7.51 -37.43
CA LYS A 210 -5.00 -7.67 -38.38
C LYS A 210 -4.16 -6.41 -38.53
N ARG A 211 -4.80 -5.26 -38.36
CA ARG A 211 -4.22 -3.92 -38.48
C ARG A 211 -4.90 -3.03 -37.45
N ALA A 212 -4.15 -2.20 -36.74
CA ALA A 212 -4.69 -1.25 -35.75
C ALA A 212 -3.95 0.09 -35.82
N VAL A 213 -4.61 1.19 -35.46
CA VAL A 213 -3.99 2.52 -35.38
C VAL A 213 -4.56 3.29 -34.17
N ASP A 214 -3.71 3.98 -33.42
CA ASP A 214 -4.13 4.79 -32.26
C ASP A 214 -3.23 6.02 -32.00
N THR A 215 -3.50 6.70 -30.88
CA THR A 215 -2.65 7.72 -30.26
C THR A 215 -2.39 7.36 -28.79
N GLN A 216 -1.50 6.39 -28.55
CA GLN A 216 -1.29 5.85 -27.21
C GLN A 216 -0.71 6.89 -26.24
N LYS A 217 -1.37 7.05 -25.09
CA LYS A 217 -0.86 7.72 -23.90
C LYS A 217 0.39 7.01 -23.37
N CYS A 218 1.56 7.64 -23.36
CA CYS A 218 2.79 7.06 -22.82
C CYS A 218 3.33 7.83 -21.61
N ILE A 219 3.86 7.11 -20.62
CA ILE A 219 4.57 7.68 -19.47
C ILE A 219 5.98 7.10 -19.38
N ARG A 220 6.99 7.98 -19.26
CA ARG A 220 8.41 7.64 -19.02
C ARG A 220 8.91 8.29 -17.73
N ALA A 221 8.36 7.83 -16.61
CA ALA A 221 8.80 8.19 -15.27
C ALA A 221 9.01 6.92 -14.44
N GLY A 222 10.27 6.64 -14.08
CA GLY A 222 10.71 5.44 -13.38
C GLY A 222 10.81 4.17 -14.24
N GLY A 223 11.72 3.27 -13.88
CA GLY A 223 12.03 2.04 -14.62
C GLY A 223 13.21 2.21 -15.59
N LYS A 224 13.27 1.38 -16.63
CA LYS A 224 14.33 1.39 -17.68
C LYS A 224 14.34 2.70 -18.50
N HIS A 225 13.18 3.33 -18.66
CA HIS A 225 12.99 4.58 -19.41
C HIS A 225 12.43 5.63 -18.44
N ASN A 226 13.22 6.65 -18.13
CA ASN A 226 12.92 7.63 -17.07
C ASN A 226 13.46 9.01 -17.47
N ASP A 227 12.60 9.80 -18.08
CA ASP A 227 12.96 11.08 -18.70
C ASP A 227 12.71 12.26 -17.70
N LEU A 228 12.19 11.93 -16.51
CA LEU A 228 11.78 12.82 -15.42
C LEU A 228 12.87 13.77 -14.90
N ASP A 229 14.13 13.38 -14.98
CA ASP A 229 15.23 14.24 -14.52
C ASP A 229 15.69 15.23 -15.62
N ASP A 230 15.28 15.04 -16.87
CA ASP A 230 15.64 15.87 -18.03
C ASP A 230 14.49 16.82 -18.44
N VAL A 231 13.23 16.42 -18.24
CA VAL A 231 12.06 17.28 -18.47
C VAL A 231 12.24 18.69 -17.89
N GLY A 232 12.13 19.67 -18.79
CA GLY A 232 12.29 21.10 -18.52
C GLY A 232 13.69 21.65 -18.81
N LYS A 233 14.74 20.81 -18.84
CA LYS A 233 16.11 21.22 -19.17
C LYS A 233 16.36 21.33 -20.67
N ASP A 234 15.66 20.54 -21.48
CA ASP A 234 15.75 20.51 -22.94
C ASP A 234 14.39 20.77 -23.63
N SER A 235 14.42 20.75 -24.97
CA SER A 235 13.32 21.15 -25.83
C SER A 235 12.41 20.01 -26.32
N TYR A 236 12.68 18.75 -25.94
CA TYR A 236 12.02 17.59 -26.56
C TYR A 236 11.68 16.38 -25.66
N HIS A 237 12.25 16.24 -24.46
CA HIS A 237 11.83 15.21 -23.50
C HIS A 237 10.59 15.61 -22.71
N HIS A 238 9.73 14.62 -22.44
CA HIS A 238 8.48 14.72 -21.67
C HIS A 238 8.32 13.48 -20.78
N THR A 239 7.70 13.60 -19.60
CA THR A 239 7.32 12.44 -18.79
C THR A 239 5.99 11.85 -19.22
N PHE A 240 5.13 12.65 -19.85
CA PHE A 240 3.94 12.21 -20.57
C PHE A 240 3.97 12.72 -22.02
N PHE A 241 3.74 11.82 -22.97
CA PHE A 241 3.65 12.15 -24.40
C PHE A 241 2.64 11.23 -25.11
N GLU A 242 2.24 11.61 -26.32
CA GLU A 242 1.42 10.74 -27.18
C GLU A 242 2.31 10.03 -28.21
N MET A 243 2.15 8.71 -28.31
CA MET A 243 2.77 7.89 -29.33
C MET A 243 1.73 7.55 -30.40
N LEU A 244 1.80 8.24 -31.55
CA LEU A 244 1.03 7.85 -32.74
C LEU A 244 1.61 6.53 -33.26
N GLY A 245 0.78 5.51 -33.45
CA GLY A 245 1.26 4.19 -33.87
C GLY A 245 0.29 3.44 -34.78
N ASN A 246 0.85 2.64 -35.69
CA ASN A 246 0.10 1.77 -36.58
C ASN A 246 0.74 0.36 -36.63
N TRP A 247 -0.11 -0.67 -36.53
CA TRP A 247 0.33 -2.05 -36.31
C TRP A 247 -0.07 -3.01 -37.43
N SER A 248 0.76 -4.03 -37.62
CA SER A 248 0.48 -5.20 -38.48
C SER A 248 0.59 -6.48 -37.66
N PHE A 249 -0.46 -7.30 -37.69
CA PHE A 249 -0.52 -8.58 -37.02
C PHE A 249 -0.45 -9.73 -38.04
N GLY A 250 0.73 -9.92 -38.63
CA GLY A 250 0.98 -10.97 -39.63
C GLY A 250 0.43 -10.69 -41.04
N ASP A 251 0.16 -9.43 -41.37
CA ASP A 251 -0.62 -9.04 -42.56
C ASP A 251 0.20 -8.28 -43.62
N TYR A 252 0.86 -7.18 -43.25
CA TYR A 252 1.88 -6.47 -44.05
C TYR A 252 3.21 -6.35 -43.30
N PHE A 253 4.30 -5.98 -43.99
CA PHE A 253 5.64 -5.85 -43.36
C PHE A 253 6.40 -4.61 -43.87
N LYS A 254 7.73 -4.67 -43.92
CA LYS A 254 8.64 -3.55 -44.24
C LYS A 254 8.23 -2.71 -45.44
N LYS A 255 7.84 -3.35 -46.55
CA LYS A 255 7.57 -2.65 -47.81
C LYS A 255 6.44 -1.65 -47.68
N GLU A 256 5.29 -2.08 -47.16
CA GLU A 256 4.13 -1.23 -46.96
C GLU A 256 4.37 -0.23 -45.83
N ALA A 257 5.04 -0.65 -44.74
CA ALA A 257 5.39 0.22 -43.62
C ALA A 257 6.28 1.40 -44.05
N ILE A 258 7.36 1.15 -44.79
CA ILE A 258 8.29 2.17 -45.29
C ILE A 258 7.60 3.08 -46.31
N ALA A 259 6.87 2.50 -47.28
CA ALA A 259 6.16 3.26 -48.30
C ALA A 259 5.11 4.21 -47.72
N TRP A 260 4.25 3.73 -46.82
CA TRP A 260 3.22 4.56 -46.18
C TRP A 260 3.81 5.59 -45.23
N SER A 261 4.93 5.30 -44.56
CA SER A 261 5.59 6.27 -43.69
C SER A 261 6.18 7.45 -44.47
N TRP A 262 6.83 7.16 -45.60
CA TRP A 262 7.36 8.18 -46.51
C TRP A 262 6.26 8.98 -47.21
N GLU A 263 5.16 8.32 -47.60
CA GLU A 263 3.97 8.96 -48.17
C GLU A 263 3.33 9.94 -47.17
N LEU A 264 3.10 9.50 -45.93
CA LEU A 264 2.47 10.31 -44.89
C LEU A 264 3.31 11.57 -44.59
N LEU A 265 4.61 11.43 -44.36
CA LEU A 265 5.48 12.57 -44.05
C LEU A 265 5.65 13.52 -45.25
N THR A 266 5.89 13.01 -46.46
CA THR A 266 6.30 13.87 -47.60
C THR A 266 5.16 14.28 -48.55
N LYS A 267 4.01 13.61 -48.53
CA LYS A 267 2.88 13.89 -49.46
C LYS A 267 1.63 14.40 -48.74
N VAL A 268 1.33 13.85 -47.56
CA VAL A 268 0.15 14.25 -46.78
C VAL A 268 0.50 15.41 -45.84
N TYR A 269 1.56 15.27 -45.04
CA TYR A 269 2.03 16.35 -44.16
C TYR A 269 2.87 17.41 -44.88
N GLY A 270 3.53 17.04 -45.99
CA GLY A 270 4.28 17.96 -46.84
C GLY A 270 5.66 18.38 -46.29
N LEU A 271 6.27 17.57 -45.42
CA LEU A 271 7.65 17.79 -44.99
C LEU A 271 8.62 17.66 -46.17
N ASP A 272 9.61 18.55 -46.26
CA ASP A 272 10.66 18.53 -47.29
C ASP A 272 11.49 17.23 -47.18
N PRO A 273 11.51 16.39 -48.24
CA PRO A 273 12.32 15.16 -48.26
C PRO A 273 13.80 15.37 -47.99
N GLN A 274 14.37 16.54 -48.33
CA GLN A 274 15.79 16.85 -48.08
C GLN A 274 16.11 17.14 -46.60
N ARG A 275 15.09 17.27 -45.76
CA ARG A 275 15.23 17.45 -44.30
C ARG A 275 15.01 16.14 -43.54
N LEU A 276 14.71 15.03 -44.23
CA LEU A 276 14.45 13.73 -43.64
C LEU A 276 15.64 12.78 -43.85
N TYR A 277 16.06 12.13 -42.77
CA TYR A 277 17.13 11.13 -42.74
C TYR A 277 16.56 9.82 -42.19
N VAL A 278 17.02 8.67 -42.66
CA VAL A 278 16.53 7.36 -42.21
C VAL A 278 17.66 6.45 -41.79
N THR A 279 17.45 5.69 -40.72
CA THR A 279 18.42 4.68 -40.24
C THR A 279 18.01 3.27 -40.64
N TYR A 280 18.98 2.36 -40.76
CA TYR A 280 18.71 0.92 -40.88
C TYR A 280 19.71 0.13 -40.02
N PHE A 281 19.29 -1.02 -39.50
CA PHE A 281 20.11 -1.86 -38.65
C PHE A 281 21.35 -2.41 -39.38
N GLU A 282 22.54 -2.09 -38.87
CA GLU A 282 23.82 -2.48 -39.48
C GLU A 282 24.21 -3.95 -39.21
N GLY A 283 23.46 -4.67 -38.38
CA GLY A 283 23.76 -6.03 -37.93
C GLY A 283 24.35 -6.07 -36.52
N SER A 284 24.54 -7.28 -36.00
CA SER A 284 25.22 -7.53 -34.72
C SER A 284 25.89 -8.90 -34.75
N PRO A 285 27.18 -8.99 -35.14
CA PRO A 285 27.92 -10.26 -35.20
C PRO A 285 27.92 -11.04 -33.89
N ASP A 286 28.00 -10.36 -32.75
CA ASP A 286 27.98 -10.95 -31.40
C ASP A 286 26.66 -11.67 -31.06
N LEU A 287 25.59 -11.39 -31.81
CA LEU A 287 24.27 -12.02 -31.68
C LEU A 287 23.87 -12.86 -32.91
N GLY A 288 24.77 -13.01 -33.90
CA GLY A 288 24.48 -13.70 -35.15
C GLY A 288 23.40 -13.02 -36.02
N LEU A 289 23.28 -11.68 -35.92
CA LEU A 289 22.30 -10.90 -36.69
C LEU A 289 22.95 -10.22 -37.89
N GLU A 290 22.41 -10.46 -39.08
CA GLU A 290 22.85 -9.83 -40.34
C GLU A 290 22.33 -8.38 -40.49
N PRO A 291 22.97 -7.55 -41.35
CA PRO A 291 22.51 -6.19 -41.64
C PRO A 291 21.16 -6.16 -42.38
N ASP A 292 20.31 -5.19 -42.06
CA ASP A 292 18.98 -5.04 -42.68
C ASP A 292 19.04 -4.30 -44.04
N LEU A 293 19.69 -4.95 -45.01
CA LEU A 293 19.78 -4.45 -46.39
C LEU A 293 18.42 -4.44 -47.12
N GLU A 294 17.43 -5.20 -46.62
CA GLU A 294 16.05 -5.15 -47.10
C GLU A 294 15.44 -3.76 -46.81
N ALA A 295 15.57 -3.25 -45.58
CA ALA A 295 15.13 -1.91 -45.22
C ALA A 295 15.90 -0.83 -46.00
N LYS A 296 17.24 -0.92 -46.12
CA LYS A 296 18.02 0.03 -46.93
C LYS A 296 17.50 0.13 -48.38
N ASN A 297 17.27 -1.01 -49.03
CA ASN A 297 16.81 -1.02 -50.42
C ASN A 297 15.40 -0.45 -50.58
N LEU A 298 14.50 -0.73 -49.63
CA LEU A 298 13.15 -0.16 -49.63
C LEU A 298 13.15 1.38 -49.44
N TRP A 299 14.06 1.92 -48.63
CA TRP A 299 14.24 3.38 -48.52
C TRP A 299 14.75 4.02 -49.82
N LEU A 300 15.64 3.35 -50.56
CA LEU A 300 16.04 3.78 -51.91
C LEU A 300 14.86 3.70 -52.90
N GLU A 301 14.03 2.64 -52.87
CA GLU A 301 12.86 2.47 -53.75
C GLU A 301 11.80 3.57 -53.58
N VAL A 302 11.58 4.08 -52.36
CA VAL A 302 10.64 5.19 -52.11
C VAL A 302 11.24 6.58 -52.39
N GLY A 303 12.54 6.64 -52.70
CA GLY A 303 13.22 7.85 -53.15
C GLY A 303 13.97 8.64 -52.07
N VAL A 304 14.42 8.01 -50.98
CA VAL A 304 15.38 8.63 -50.05
C VAL A 304 16.77 8.66 -50.72
N PRO A 305 17.51 9.79 -50.68
CA PRO A 305 18.90 9.85 -51.17
C PRO A 305 19.84 8.91 -50.39
N GLU A 306 20.84 8.31 -51.05
CA GLU A 306 21.75 7.37 -50.36
C GLU A 306 22.59 8.05 -49.26
N ASP A 307 22.94 9.34 -49.40
CA ASP A 307 23.62 10.13 -48.37
C ASP A 307 22.69 10.57 -47.22
N HIS A 308 21.42 10.15 -47.25
CA HIS A 308 20.40 10.32 -46.21
C HIS A 308 19.95 8.96 -45.61
N ILE A 309 20.58 7.85 -45.97
CA ILE A 309 20.33 6.51 -45.41
C ILE A 309 21.56 6.04 -44.59
N ILE A 310 21.44 6.06 -43.27
CA ILE A 310 22.56 5.86 -42.33
C ILE A 310 22.51 4.44 -41.71
N PRO A 311 23.63 3.69 -41.64
CA PRO A 311 23.70 2.48 -40.84
C PRO A 311 23.69 2.82 -39.34
N GLY A 312 22.86 2.14 -38.57
CA GLY A 312 22.79 2.32 -37.12
C GLY A 312 22.90 1.01 -36.35
N ASN A 313 23.44 1.11 -35.14
CA ASN A 313 23.96 -0.01 -34.36
C ASN A 313 22.87 -0.67 -33.46
N MET A 314 23.25 -1.69 -32.71
CA MET A 314 22.38 -2.48 -31.82
C MET A 314 21.69 -1.68 -30.70
N LYS A 315 22.19 -0.50 -30.29
CA LYS A 315 21.53 0.37 -29.29
C LYS A 315 20.32 1.11 -29.89
N ASP A 316 20.43 1.50 -31.16
CA ASP A 316 19.53 2.45 -31.79
C ASP A 316 18.56 1.74 -32.74
N ASN A 317 19.08 0.90 -33.62
CA ASN A 317 18.31 0.20 -34.67
C ASN A 317 17.90 -1.24 -34.33
N PHE A 318 17.95 -1.65 -33.06
CA PHE A 318 17.32 -2.89 -32.60
C PHE A 318 16.45 -2.60 -31.36
N TRP A 319 15.14 -2.70 -31.52
CA TRP A 319 14.18 -2.27 -30.51
C TRP A 319 13.69 -3.43 -29.65
N GLU A 320 13.74 -3.25 -28.32
CA GLU A 320 13.18 -4.19 -27.34
C GLU A 320 12.55 -3.46 -26.13
N MET A 321 11.26 -3.73 -25.90
CA MET A 321 10.40 -3.05 -24.92
C MET A 321 10.91 -3.13 -23.47
N GLY A 322 11.53 -4.24 -23.09
CA GLY A 322 11.98 -4.56 -21.74
C GLY A 322 13.18 -5.51 -21.77
N ASP A 323 13.36 -6.31 -20.71
CA ASP A 323 14.40 -7.37 -20.67
C ASP A 323 13.93 -8.68 -21.36
N GLN A 324 12.63 -8.78 -21.67
CA GLN A 324 11.98 -9.92 -22.32
C GLN A 324 10.79 -9.45 -23.17
N GLY A 325 10.42 -10.20 -24.21
CA GLY A 325 9.25 -9.93 -25.06
C GLY A 325 9.55 -9.63 -26.53
N PRO A 326 8.53 -9.27 -27.33
CA PRO A 326 8.67 -9.10 -28.77
C PRO A 326 9.61 -7.93 -29.12
N CYS A 327 10.46 -8.15 -30.12
CA CYS A 327 11.54 -7.27 -30.52
C CYS A 327 11.93 -7.49 -32.01
N GLY A 328 12.79 -6.61 -32.52
CA GLY A 328 13.32 -6.73 -33.89
C GLY A 328 14.24 -5.58 -34.28
N PRO A 329 14.90 -5.69 -35.44
CA PRO A 329 15.55 -4.54 -36.07
C PRO A 329 14.50 -3.48 -36.42
N CYS A 330 14.91 -2.22 -36.50
CA CYS A 330 14.03 -1.12 -36.86
C CYS A 330 14.69 -0.10 -37.80
N SER A 331 13.86 0.80 -38.35
CA SER A 331 14.30 2.00 -39.07
C SER A 331 13.72 3.24 -38.39
N GLU A 332 14.56 4.24 -38.11
CA GLU A 332 14.15 5.49 -37.49
C GLU A 332 14.19 6.61 -38.53
N ILE A 333 13.15 7.44 -38.54
CA ILE A 333 13.07 8.64 -39.38
C ILE A 333 13.41 9.84 -38.51
N HIS A 334 14.41 10.60 -38.94
CA HIS A 334 14.90 11.82 -38.31
C HIS A 334 14.55 13.05 -39.15
N TYR A 335 14.27 14.18 -38.51
CA TYR A 335 13.98 15.46 -39.17
C TYR A 335 14.93 16.57 -38.72
N ASP A 336 15.59 17.21 -39.70
CA ASP A 336 16.39 18.41 -39.50
C ASP A 336 15.51 19.66 -39.39
N LYS A 337 15.46 20.26 -38.18
CA LYS A 337 14.76 21.50 -37.87
C LYS A 337 15.40 22.77 -38.45
N VAL A 338 16.61 22.71 -39.00
CA VAL A 338 17.30 23.85 -39.63
C VAL A 338 17.15 23.85 -41.15
N GLY A 339 17.43 22.73 -41.81
CA GLY A 339 17.35 22.58 -43.26
C GLY A 339 18.29 23.54 -44.02
N GLY A 340 17.74 24.26 -45.01
CA GLY A 340 18.52 25.20 -45.83
C GLY A 340 19.50 24.54 -46.81
N GLY A 341 19.33 23.25 -47.12
CA GLY A 341 20.21 22.50 -48.02
C GLY A 341 21.50 21.96 -47.37
N ARG A 342 21.58 21.94 -46.03
CA ARG A 342 22.66 21.21 -45.33
C ARG A 342 22.36 19.70 -45.33
N ASN A 343 23.40 18.86 -45.44
CA ASN A 343 23.29 17.44 -45.06
C ASN A 343 23.64 17.31 -43.56
N ALA A 344 22.68 16.80 -42.78
CA ALA A 344 22.75 16.62 -41.33
C ALA A 344 22.94 15.16 -40.88
N ALA A 345 23.25 14.23 -41.78
CA ALA A 345 23.39 12.79 -41.49
C ALA A 345 24.41 12.46 -40.38
N HIS A 346 25.41 13.34 -40.17
CA HIS A 346 26.42 13.22 -39.11
C HIS A 346 25.93 13.63 -37.71
N LEU A 347 24.67 14.05 -37.57
CA LEU A 347 24.00 14.41 -36.31
C LEU A 347 22.86 13.43 -35.95
N VAL A 348 22.53 12.50 -36.84
CA VAL A 348 21.55 11.42 -36.60
C VAL A 348 22.07 10.50 -35.50
N ASN A 349 21.22 10.15 -34.53
CA ASN A 349 21.58 9.39 -33.32
C ASN A 349 22.75 9.98 -32.48
N MET A 350 22.97 11.29 -32.56
CA MET A 350 23.98 12.05 -31.78
C MET A 350 23.38 12.98 -30.71
N ASP A 351 22.10 12.77 -30.32
CA ASP A 351 21.36 13.56 -29.33
C ASP A 351 21.30 15.09 -29.63
N ASP A 352 21.28 15.49 -30.91
CA ASP A 352 21.17 16.90 -31.32
C ASP A 352 19.71 17.40 -31.24
N PRO A 353 19.40 18.49 -30.50
CA PRO A 353 18.04 18.98 -30.30
C PRO A 353 17.37 19.55 -31.56
N LEU A 354 18.12 19.69 -32.66
CA LEU A 354 17.65 20.18 -33.96
C LEU A 354 17.60 19.08 -35.03
N VAL A 355 18.07 17.85 -34.75
CA VAL A 355 17.98 16.70 -35.66
C VAL A 355 17.28 15.55 -34.93
N VAL A 356 15.95 15.65 -34.84
CA VAL A 356 15.16 14.81 -33.94
C VAL A 356 14.57 13.59 -34.64
N GLU A 357 14.67 12.42 -34.01
CA GLU A 357 13.90 11.22 -34.33
C GLU A 357 12.39 11.55 -34.22
N VAL A 358 11.63 11.43 -35.31
CA VAL A 358 10.17 11.66 -35.32
C VAL A 358 9.36 10.38 -35.35
N TRP A 359 9.91 9.28 -35.89
CA TRP A 359 9.19 8.01 -36.07
C TRP A 359 10.13 6.81 -36.09
N ASN A 360 9.90 5.84 -35.21
CA ASN A 360 10.57 4.54 -35.21
C ASN A 360 9.64 3.47 -35.82
N ILE A 361 10.13 2.68 -36.79
CA ILE A 361 9.41 1.59 -37.46
C ILE A 361 10.08 0.27 -37.10
N VAL A 362 9.48 -0.50 -36.19
CA VAL A 362 10.03 -1.75 -35.66
C VAL A 362 9.53 -2.96 -36.45
N PHE A 363 10.47 -3.72 -36.98
CA PHE A 363 10.23 -4.93 -37.77
C PHE A 363 10.20 -6.15 -36.85
N ILE A 364 9.18 -6.20 -35.96
CA ILE A 364 9.02 -7.25 -34.95
C ILE A 364 9.00 -8.64 -35.62
N GLN A 365 10.01 -9.44 -35.30
CA GLN A 365 10.21 -10.79 -35.84
C GLN A 365 10.90 -11.75 -34.84
N PHE A 366 11.27 -11.26 -33.65
CA PHE A 366 11.88 -12.03 -32.59
C PHE A 366 11.16 -11.83 -31.25
N ASP A 367 11.38 -12.77 -30.33
CA ASP A 367 11.01 -12.68 -28.91
C ASP A 367 12.27 -12.84 -28.05
N ARG A 368 12.54 -11.84 -27.21
CA ARG A 368 13.70 -11.77 -26.30
C ARG A 368 13.40 -12.61 -25.07
N GLN A 369 14.28 -13.57 -24.79
CA GLN A 369 14.12 -14.53 -23.70
C GLN A 369 14.82 -14.09 -22.42
N ALA A 370 14.49 -14.73 -21.29
CA ALA A 370 15.05 -14.44 -19.98
C ALA A 370 16.59 -14.60 -19.88
N ASP A 371 17.19 -15.44 -20.74
CA ASP A 371 18.63 -15.63 -20.90
C ASP A 371 19.27 -14.67 -21.94
N LYS A 372 18.48 -13.70 -22.43
CA LYS A 372 18.74 -12.76 -23.52
C LYS A 372 18.84 -13.35 -24.93
N SER A 373 18.60 -14.66 -25.10
CA SER A 373 18.52 -15.25 -26.45
C SER A 373 17.33 -14.67 -27.25
N LEU A 374 17.41 -14.79 -28.59
CA LEU A 374 16.34 -14.41 -29.51
C LEU A 374 15.72 -15.68 -30.09
N LYS A 375 14.39 -15.80 -30.01
CA LYS A 375 13.60 -16.81 -30.73
C LYS A 375 12.83 -16.12 -31.85
N SER A 376 12.73 -16.74 -33.03
CA SER A 376 11.91 -16.19 -34.12
C SER A 376 10.42 -16.32 -33.80
N LEU A 377 9.64 -15.28 -34.08
CA LEU A 377 8.19 -15.32 -33.92
C LEU A 377 7.52 -16.15 -35.05
N PRO A 378 6.35 -16.76 -34.81
CA PRO A 378 5.62 -17.53 -35.83
C PRO A 378 5.15 -16.70 -37.03
N ALA A 379 4.96 -15.39 -36.82
CA ALA A 379 4.63 -14.41 -37.85
C ALA A 379 5.56 -13.20 -37.73
N LYS A 380 5.62 -12.40 -38.80
CA LYS A 380 6.30 -11.10 -38.80
C LYS A 380 5.28 -9.99 -38.61
N HIS A 381 5.65 -8.97 -37.86
CA HIS A 381 4.76 -7.92 -37.39
C HIS A 381 5.37 -6.55 -37.64
N ILE A 382 4.51 -5.53 -37.66
CA ILE A 382 4.95 -4.13 -37.64
C ILE A 382 4.43 -3.50 -36.36
N ASP A 383 5.34 -2.81 -35.69
CA ASP A 383 5.07 -1.85 -34.63
C ASP A 383 5.71 -0.52 -35.05
N THR A 384 5.08 0.60 -34.74
CA THR A 384 5.69 1.91 -34.98
C THR A 384 5.36 2.86 -33.84
N GLY A 385 6.35 3.66 -33.44
CA GLY A 385 6.14 4.78 -32.53
C GLY A 385 6.56 6.10 -33.17
N MET A 386 5.58 6.95 -33.49
CA MET A 386 5.79 8.34 -33.89
C MET A 386 5.56 9.26 -32.69
N GLY A 387 6.55 10.10 -32.38
CA GLY A 387 6.44 11.07 -31.28
C GLY A 387 5.56 12.24 -31.68
N PHE A 388 4.33 12.30 -31.18
CA PHE A 388 3.34 13.30 -31.56
C PHE A 388 3.85 14.74 -31.38
N GLU A 389 4.39 15.05 -30.19
CA GLU A 389 4.95 16.37 -29.86
C GLU A 389 6.12 16.75 -30.77
N ARG A 390 6.96 15.77 -31.16
CA ARG A 390 8.08 15.99 -32.07
C ARG A 390 7.59 16.29 -33.48
N LEU A 391 6.64 15.51 -34.02
CA LEU A 391 6.05 15.76 -35.34
C LEU A 391 5.34 17.13 -35.39
N VAL A 392 4.51 17.47 -34.40
CA VAL A 392 3.80 18.76 -34.38
C VAL A 392 4.79 19.92 -34.32
N SER A 393 5.91 19.79 -33.60
CA SER A 393 6.97 20.80 -33.62
C SER A 393 7.62 20.96 -35.00
N ALA A 394 7.80 19.87 -35.76
CA ALA A 394 8.32 19.93 -37.13
C ALA A 394 7.31 20.60 -38.09
N LEU A 395 6.02 20.27 -37.97
CA LEU A 395 4.95 20.79 -38.84
C LEU A 395 4.54 22.24 -38.54
N GLN A 396 4.90 22.76 -37.37
CA GLN A 396 4.73 24.17 -36.98
C GLN A 396 6.03 24.98 -37.10
N ASP A 397 7.09 24.40 -37.68
CA ASP A 397 8.46 24.95 -37.83
C ASP A 397 9.00 25.52 -36.50
N LYS A 398 8.88 24.72 -35.43
CA LYS A 398 9.29 25.04 -34.05
C LYS A 398 10.55 24.27 -33.65
N THR A 399 11.55 25.01 -33.19
CA THR A 399 12.75 24.48 -32.52
C THR A 399 12.40 23.58 -31.32
N SER A 400 11.37 23.95 -30.56
CA SER A 400 10.98 23.31 -29.30
C SER A 400 9.61 22.64 -29.39
N ASN A 401 9.46 21.46 -28.78
CA ASN A 401 8.15 20.82 -28.59
C ASN A 401 7.22 21.71 -27.75
N TYR A 402 7.78 22.46 -26.81
CA TYR A 402 7.07 23.35 -25.90
C TYR A 402 6.59 24.66 -26.56
N ALA A 403 7.10 25.01 -27.74
CA ALA A 403 6.71 26.20 -28.51
C ALA A 403 5.50 25.96 -29.45
N THR A 404 4.72 24.90 -29.21
CA THR A 404 3.59 24.45 -30.03
C THR A 404 2.22 24.73 -29.38
N ASP A 405 1.14 24.50 -30.12
CA ASP A 405 -0.23 24.49 -29.59
C ASP A 405 -0.51 23.35 -28.57
N ILE A 406 0.42 22.39 -28.41
CA ILE A 406 0.33 21.34 -27.38
C ILE A 406 0.65 21.89 -25.97
N PHE A 407 1.40 23.00 -25.84
CA PHE A 407 1.82 23.52 -24.54
C PHE A 407 1.41 24.97 -24.29
N THR A 408 1.23 25.78 -25.33
CA THR A 408 0.86 27.20 -25.17
C THR A 408 -0.47 27.46 -24.42
N PRO A 409 -1.54 26.63 -24.51
CA PRO A 409 -2.73 26.79 -23.66
C PRO A 409 -2.44 26.56 -22.17
N LEU A 410 -1.61 25.55 -21.86
CA LEU A 410 -1.19 25.25 -20.49
C LEU A 410 -0.29 26.37 -19.93
N PHE A 411 0.61 26.91 -20.75
CA PHE A 411 1.46 28.06 -20.35
C PHE A 411 0.63 29.31 -20.09
N ALA A 412 -0.35 29.64 -20.94
CA ALA A 412 -1.28 30.74 -20.68
C ALA A 412 -2.05 30.54 -19.36
N LYS A 413 -2.47 29.31 -19.04
CA LYS A 413 -3.14 29.02 -17.77
C LYS A 413 -2.20 29.08 -16.56
N ILE A 414 -0.96 28.62 -16.69
CA ILE A 414 0.07 28.77 -15.64
C ILE A 414 0.36 30.26 -15.39
N GLN A 415 0.45 31.08 -16.45
CA GLN A 415 0.62 32.53 -16.35
C GLN A 415 -0.55 33.19 -15.60
N GLU A 416 -1.79 32.85 -15.94
CA GLU A 416 -3.00 33.33 -15.25
C GLU A 416 -3.00 32.96 -13.75
N VAL A 417 -2.62 31.71 -13.43
CA VAL A 417 -2.64 31.17 -12.05
C VAL A 417 -1.49 31.69 -11.19
N THR A 418 -0.39 32.17 -11.79
CA THR A 418 0.83 32.61 -11.08
C THR A 418 1.06 34.12 -11.09
N GLY A 419 0.57 34.84 -12.11
CA GLY A 419 0.96 36.23 -12.38
C GLY A 419 2.40 36.40 -12.88
N ALA A 420 3.02 35.34 -13.39
CA ALA A 420 4.40 35.35 -13.88
C ALA A 420 4.55 36.09 -15.23
N ARG A 421 5.81 36.32 -15.65
CA ARG A 421 6.12 36.75 -17.01
C ARG A 421 5.72 35.68 -18.03
N GLU A 422 5.50 36.09 -19.27
CA GLU A 422 5.29 35.19 -20.41
C GLU A 422 6.48 34.24 -20.61
N TYR A 423 6.19 33.07 -21.17
CA TYR A 423 7.17 32.06 -21.56
C TYR A 423 8.03 32.54 -22.74
N THR A 424 9.35 32.32 -22.70
CA THR A 424 10.27 32.81 -23.76
C THR A 424 11.08 31.73 -24.49
N ASP A 425 10.75 30.44 -24.31
CA ASP A 425 11.44 29.27 -24.89
C ASP A 425 12.97 29.26 -24.69
N LYS A 426 13.45 29.78 -23.55
CA LYS A 426 14.87 29.83 -23.20
C LYS A 426 15.32 28.65 -22.37
N TYR A 427 16.64 28.40 -22.38
CA TYR A 427 17.26 27.21 -21.85
C TYR A 427 18.57 27.51 -21.11
N GLY A 428 18.88 26.70 -20.10
CA GLY A 428 20.19 26.68 -19.43
C GLY A 428 20.66 28.05 -18.91
N LYS A 429 21.59 28.68 -19.63
CA LYS A 429 22.18 29.99 -19.25
C LYS A 429 21.31 31.19 -19.64
N ASP A 430 20.39 31.01 -20.59
CA ASP A 430 19.54 32.08 -21.10
C ASP A 430 18.20 32.17 -20.33
N ASP A 431 17.79 31.09 -19.67
CA ASP A 431 16.69 31.02 -18.69
C ASP A 431 17.19 31.46 -17.30
N VAL A 432 17.70 32.69 -17.21
CA VAL A 432 18.45 33.23 -16.05
C VAL A 432 17.65 33.21 -14.73
N ASP A 433 16.32 33.30 -14.81
CA ASP A 433 15.40 33.23 -13.68
C ASP A 433 14.80 31.83 -13.44
N GLY A 434 15.04 30.87 -14.34
CA GLY A 434 14.52 29.50 -14.28
C GLY A 434 13.02 29.39 -14.56
N ILE A 435 12.37 30.47 -15.03
CA ILE A 435 10.92 30.52 -15.23
C ILE A 435 10.49 29.68 -16.43
N ASP A 436 11.24 29.67 -17.54
CA ASP A 436 10.86 28.87 -18.71
C ASP A 436 10.98 27.37 -18.39
N THR A 437 12.00 26.99 -17.61
CA THR A 437 12.13 25.63 -17.06
C THR A 437 10.94 25.28 -16.17
N ALA A 438 10.50 26.19 -15.29
CA ALA A 438 9.34 25.96 -14.42
C ALA A 438 8.02 25.81 -15.19
N TYR A 439 7.80 26.60 -16.26
CA TYR A 439 6.67 26.43 -17.17
C TYR A 439 6.65 25.01 -17.78
N ARG A 440 7.77 24.59 -18.41
CA ARG A 440 7.90 23.26 -19.04
C ARG A 440 7.60 22.13 -18.06
N VAL A 441 8.23 22.16 -16.88
CA VAL A 441 8.05 21.14 -15.83
C VAL A 441 6.58 21.03 -15.40
N ILE A 442 5.90 22.16 -15.18
CA ILE A 442 4.53 22.14 -14.66
C ILE A 442 3.53 21.68 -15.74
N ALA A 443 3.70 22.12 -16.99
CA ALA A 443 2.82 21.73 -18.10
C ALA A 443 2.95 20.25 -18.48
N ASP A 444 4.16 19.68 -18.48
CA ASP A 444 4.35 18.23 -18.62
C ASP A 444 3.74 17.47 -17.41
N HIS A 445 4.05 17.90 -16.19
CA HIS A 445 3.62 17.16 -14.99
C HIS A 445 2.10 17.16 -14.80
N ILE A 446 1.37 18.24 -15.14
CA ILE A 446 -0.10 18.19 -15.08
C ILE A 446 -0.69 17.17 -16.08
N ARG A 447 -0.06 16.96 -17.25
CA ARG A 447 -0.47 15.91 -18.20
C ARG A 447 -0.28 14.53 -17.57
N LEU A 448 0.94 14.21 -17.11
CA LEU A 448 1.22 12.92 -16.45
C LEU A 448 0.27 12.65 -15.29
N LEU A 449 0.15 13.60 -14.36
CA LEU A 449 -0.64 13.41 -13.13
C LEU A 449 -2.12 13.17 -13.45
N SER A 450 -2.68 13.94 -14.39
CA SER A 450 -4.10 13.82 -14.73
C SER A 450 -4.41 12.47 -15.39
N PHE A 451 -3.58 12.03 -16.33
CA PHE A 451 -3.75 10.71 -16.97
C PHE A 451 -3.47 9.56 -16.01
N ALA A 452 -2.41 9.63 -15.20
CA ALA A 452 -2.11 8.59 -14.22
C ALA A 452 -3.23 8.44 -13.18
N ILE A 453 -3.82 9.54 -12.70
CA ILE A 453 -4.94 9.50 -11.76
C ILE A 453 -6.23 9.03 -12.45
N ALA A 454 -6.51 9.48 -13.68
CA ALA A 454 -7.66 9.02 -14.47
C ALA A 454 -7.62 7.50 -14.69
N ASP A 455 -6.45 6.95 -15.00
CA ASP A 455 -6.22 5.51 -15.21
C ASP A 455 -5.95 4.75 -13.90
N GLY A 456 -6.12 5.39 -12.74
CA GLY A 456 -6.22 4.74 -11.42
C GLY A 456 -4.96 4.71 -10.54
N ALA A 457 -3.84 5.27 -10.98
CA ALA A 457 -2.62 5.42 -10.20
C ALA A 457 -2.62 6.71 -9.36
N ALA A 458 -3.19 6.67 -8.16
CA ALA A 458 -3.15 7.77 -7.20
C ALA A 458 -1.79 7.87 -6.44
N PRO A 459 -1.38 9.08 -5.97
CA PRO A 459 -0.16 9.27 -5.17
C PRO A 459 -0.10 8.41 -3.90
N ASN A 460 0.94 7.57 -3.77
CA ASN A 460 1.15 6.70 -2.60
C ASN A 460 2.65 6.46 -2.32
N ASN A 461 3.01 5.47 -1.48
CA ASN A 461 4.39 5.19 -1.07
C ASN A 461 5.09 4.05 -1.85
N VAL A 462 4.44 3.38 -2.81
CA VAL A 462 4.99 2.17 -3.45
C VAL A 462 4.66 2.07 -4.95
N GLY A 463 5.61 1.56 -5.74
CA GLY A 463 5.41 1.26 -7.18
C GLY A 463 4.92 2.47 -7.98
N ARG A 464 3.85 2.29 -8.77
CA ARG A 464 3.28 3.32 -9.66
C ARG A 464 2.95 4.62 -8.91
N GLY A 465 2.25 4.51 -7.78
CA GLY A 465 1.80 5.66 -7.00
C GLY A 465 2.94 6.43 -6.30
N TYR A 466 4.09 5.78 -6.05
CA TYR A 466 5.30 6.47 -5.62
C TYR A 466 5.83 7.42 -6.72
N VAL A 467 5.80 6.99 -7.99
CA VAL A 467 6.17 7.86 -9.12
C VAL A 467 5.22 9.03 -9.26
N VAL A 468 3.90 8.80 -9.25
CA VAL A 468 2.89 9.88 -9.33
C VAL A 468 3.08 10.88 -8.18
N ARG A 469 3.37 10.39 -6.97
CA ARG A 469 3.77 11.22 -5.83
C ARG A 469 5.06 12.01 -6.08
N ARG A 470 6.11 11.39 -6.64
CA ARG A 470 7.38 12.06 -7.00
C ARG A 470 7.14 13.22 -7.98
N VAL A 471 6.42 12.97 -9.06
CA VAL A 471 6.12 13.95 -10.13
C VAL A 471 5.34 15.16 -9.57
N LEU A 472 4.28 14.92 -8.78
CA LEU A 472 3.50 15.99 -8.13
C LEU A 472 4.39 16.86 -7.24
N ARG A 473 5.24 16.23 -6.43
CA ARG A 473 6.14 16.94 -5.49
C ARG A 473 7.23 17.73 -6.22
N ARG A 474 7.74 17.23 -7.36
CA ARG A 474 8.65 17.97 -8.26
C ARG A 474 7.98 19.23 -8.78
N GLY A 475 6.84 19.12 -9.46
CA GLY A 475 6.18 20.28 -10.06
C GLY A 475 5.65 21.29 -9.03
N ALA A 476 5.11 20.84 -7.90
CA ALA A 476 4.70 21.72 -6.81
C ALA A 476 5.88 22.50 -6.20
N ARG A 477 7.06 21.88 -6.07
CA ARG A 477 8.29 22.61 -5.66
C ARG A 477 8.70 23.66 -6.70
N TYR A 478 8.64 23.33 -8.01
CA TYR A 478 8.92 24.31 -9.07
C TYR A 478 7.94 25.50 -9.01
N ALA A 479 6.64 25.25 -8.84
CA ALA A 479 5.63 26.29 -8.68
C ALA A 479 5.92 27.21 -7.48
N ARG A 480 6.25 26.63 -6.32
CA ARG A 480 6.62 27.40 -5.13
C ARG A 480 7.92 28.19 -5.31
N LYS A 481 8.95 27.59 -5.91
CA LYS A 481 10.29 28.19 -6.00
C LYS A 481 10.38 29.32 -7.02
N TYR A 482 9.90 29.09 -8.25
CA TYR A 482 10.12 30.00 -9.37
C TYR A 482 8.97 30.98 -9.59
N PHE A 483 7.75 30.58 -9.21
CA PHE A 483 6.55 31.43 -9.34
C PHE A 483 6.03 31.98 -8.00
N ASN A 484 6.66 31.64 -6.87
CA ASN A 484 6.19 31.98 -5.51
C ASN A 484 4.70 31.57 -5.28
N ALA A 485 4.25 30.52 -5.96
CA ALA A 485 2.85 30.12 -5.95
C ALA A 485 2.43 29.43 -4.65
N GLU A 486 1.20 29.69 -4.20
CA GLU A 486 0.59 28.97 -3.08
C GLU A 486 0.16 27.57 -3.52
N ILE A 487 0.91 26.57 -3.05
CA ILE A 487 0.64 25.14 -3.21
C ILE A 487 -0.42 24.64 -2.22
N GLY A 488 -1.24 23.71 -2.67
CA GLY A 488 -2.42 23.18 -1.97
C GLY A 488 -3.63 23.02 -2.91
N THR A 489 -3.65 23.78 -4.01
CA THR A 489 -4.68 23.74 -5.07
C THR A 489 -4.12 24.21 -6.42
N PHE A 490 -2.80 24.12 -6.63
CA PHE A 490 -2.13 24.75 -7.77
C PHE A 490 -2.39 23.99 -9.08
N PHE A 491 -2.22 22.66 -9.07
CA PHE A 491 -2.44 21.82 -10.24
C PHE A 491 -3.92 21.75 -10.65
N SER A 492 -4.85 21.75 -9.69
CA SER A 492 -6.29 21.74 -10.00
C SER A 492 -6.79 23.05 -10.61
N ARG A 493 -6.08 24.17 -10.43
CA ARG A 493 -6.32 25.43 -11.16
C ARG A 493 -5.87 25.39 -12.62
N ILE A 494 -4.94 24.50 -12.97
CA ILE A 494 -4.44 24.29 -14.34
C ILE A 494 -5.25 23.22 -15.08
N LEU A 495 -5.69 22.18 -14.37
CA LEU A 495 -6.47 21.03 -14.89
C LEU A 495 -7.58 21.40 -15.90
N PRO A 496 -8.39 22.47 -15.74
CA PRO A 496 -9.43 22.81 -16.73
C PRO A 496 -8.90 23.04 -18.15
N ALA A 497 -7.74 23.69 -18.30
CA ALA A 497 -7.14 23.93 -19.62
C ALA A 497 -6.67 22.62 -20.28
N LEU A 498 -6.15 21.68 -19.48
CA LEU A 498 -5.80 20.34 -19.98
C LEU A 498 -7.04 19.55 -20.43
N VAL A 499 -8.14 19.64 -19.68
CA VAL A 499 -9.40 18.96 -20.03
C VAL A 499 -10.03 19.58 -21.27
N GLU A 500 -9.98 20.90 -21.44
CA GLU A 500 -10.42 21.59 -22.66
C GLU A 500 -9.56 21.20 -23.88
N GLN A 501 -8.25 21.07 -23.70
CA GLN A 501 -7.30 20.74 -24.77
C GLN A 501 -7.31 19.26 -25.21
N MET A 502 -7.46 18.32 -24.25
CA MET A 502 -7.26 16.88 -24.49
C MET A 502 -8.51 16.02 -24.27
N GLY A 503 -9.57 16.56 -23.66
CA GLY A 503 -10.75 15.80 -23.23
C GLY A 503 -11.64 15.25 -24.34
N GLU A 504 -11.57 15.77 -25.57
CA GLU A 504 -12.27 15.21 -26.73
C GLU A 504 -11.64 13.87 -27.17
N GLN A 505 -10.31 13.83 -27.25
CA GLN A 505 -9.56 12.62 -27.60
C GLN A 505 -9.51 11.61 -26.46
N PHE A 506 -9.55 12.08 -25.21
CA PHE A 506 -9.44 11.27 -24.00
C PHE A 506 -10.59 11.56 -23.02
N PRO A 507 -11.82 11.04 -23.28
CA PRO A 507 -13.02 11.36 -22.50
C PRO A 507 -12.96 10.96 -21.02
N GLU A 508 -12.02 10.09 -20.62
CA GLU A 508 -11.76 9.74 -19.23
C GLU A 508 -11.30 10.94 -18.38
N LEU A 509 -10.57 11.90 -18.97
CA LEU A 509 -10.20 13.15 -18.29
C LEU A 509 -11.43 13.98 -17.92
N VAL A 510 -12.40 14.08 -18.84
CA VAL A 510 -13.66 14.79 -18.61
C VAL A 510 -14.48 14.07 -17.54
N LYS A 511 -14.63 12.75 -17.65
CA LYS A 511 -15.41 11.92 -16.72
C LYS A 511 -14.87 11.96 -15.28
N LYS A 512 -13.55 12.06 -15.10
CA LYS A 512 -12.87 12.01 -13.79
C LYS A 512 -12.30 13.35 -13.33
N GLN A 513 -12.66 14.47 -13.97
CA GLN A 513 -12.09 15.79 -13.67
C GLN A 513 -12.21 16.17 -12.18
N THR A 514 -13.32 15.83 -11.54
CA THR A 514 -13.54 16.03 -10.09
C THR A 514 -12.56 15.21 -9.25
N ASP A 515 -12.47 13.90 -9.48
CA ASP A 515 -11.59 12.99 -8.76
C ASP A 515 -10.12 13.40 -8.88
N ILE A 516 -9.70 13.75 -10.10
CA ILE A 516 -8.34 14.23 -10.41
C ILE A 516 -8.07 15.50 -9.61
N LYS A 517 -8.99 16.48 -9.63
CA LYS A 517 -8.87 17.72 -8.84
C LYS A 517 -8.72 17.43 -7.35
N GLU A 518 -9.58 16.59 -6.77
CA GLU A 518 -9.56 16.32 -5.33
C GLU A 518 -8.26 15.60 -4.91
N ILE A 519 -7.81 14.62 -5.69
CA ILE A 519 -6.57 13.87 -5.41
C ILE A 519 -5.32 14.77 -5.52
N LEU A 520 -5.31 15.70 -6.48
CA LEU A 520 -4.26 16.73 -6.61
C LEU A 520 -4.25 17.66 -5.39
N ASP A 521 -5.38 18.29 -5.08
CA ASP A 521 -5.52 19.22 -3.94
C ASP A 521 -5.09 18.54 -2.62
N GLU A 522 -5.63 17.35 -2.34
CA GLU A 522 -5.34 16.62 -1.11
C GLU A 522 -3.84 16.28 -0.96
N GLU A 523 -3.13 15.93 -2.04
CA GLU A 523 -1.70 15.61 -1.99
C GLU A 523 -0.81 16.84 -1.98
N GLU A 524 -1.18 17.92 -2.65
CA GLU A 524 -0.50 19.21 -2.50
C GLU A 524 -0.57 19.73 -1.05
N VAL A 525 -1.76 19.71 -0.43
CA VAL A 525 -1.93 20.15 0.99
C VAL A 525 -1.08 19.28 1.93
N ALA A 526 -1.07 17.97 1.73
CA ALA A 526 -0.23 17.06 2.51
C ALA A 526 1.27 17.33 2.28
N PHE A 527 1.67 17.59 1.04
CA PHE A 527 3.07 17.86 0.69
C PHE A 527 3.55 19.21 1.21
N ALA A 528 2.73 20.26 1.19
CA ALA A 528 3.11 21.59 1.66
C ALA A 528 3.63 21.56 3.11
N VAL A 529 2.97 20.81 4.01
CA VAL A 529 3.37 20.61 5.41
C VAL A 529 4.69 19.83 5.54
N THR A 530 4.97 18.92 4.62
CA THR A 530 6.23 18.14 4.57
C THR A 530 7.39 18.97 3.98
N LEU A 531 7.16 19.66 2.87
CA LEU A 531 8.13 20.51 2.17
C LEU A 531 8.72 21.55 3.13
N ASP A 532 7.85 22.22 3.89
CA ASP A 532 8.21 23.25 4.86
C ASP A 532 9.13 22.76 6.00
N ARG A 533 9.18 21.45 6.24
CA ARG A 533 10.07 20.82 7.23
C ARG A 533 11.33 20.25 6.57
N GLY A 534 11.16 19.61 5.42
CA GLY A 534 12.24 19.02 4.62
C GLY A 534 13.24 20.05 4.12
N GLU A 535 12.77 21.17 3.54
CA GLU A 535 13.65 22.25 3.05
C GLU A 535 14.52 22.83 4.18
N LYS A 536 13.93 23.14 5.34
CA LYS A 536 14.66 23.67 6.51
C LYS A 536 15.71 22.69 7.05
N GLN A 537 15.47 21.37 6.93
CA GLN A 537 16.40 20.34 7.37
C GLN A 537 17.45 20.01 6.29
N PHE A 538 17.11 20.13 5.00
CA PHE A 538 18.08 20.11 3.90
C PHE A 538 19.09 21.25 4.04
N GLU A 539 18.62 22.50 4.20
CA GLU A 539 19.48 23.69 4.32
C GLU A 539 20.53 23.51 5.42
N LYS A 540 20.12 22.93 6.55
CA LYS A 540 21.00 22.60 7.66
C LYS A 540 22.08 21.58 7.28
N TYR A 541 21.74 20.52 6.54
CA TYR A 541 22.73 19.53 6.08
C TYR A 541 23.65 20.09 4.98
N ALA A 542 23.10 20.81 3.99
CA ALA A 542 23.87 21.46 2.93
C ALA A 542 24.86 22.50 3.49
N ALA A 543 24.41 23.37 4.40
CA ALA A 543 25.28 24.33 5.07
C ALA A 543 26.38 23.65 5.91
N LEU A 544 26.08 22.52 6.56
CA LEU A 544 27.09 21.73 7.28
C LEU A 544 28.10 21.07 6.33
N ALA A 545 27.67 20.55 5.18
CA ALA A 545 28.55 19.98 4.17
C ALA A 545 29.51 21.04 3.59
N ILE A 546 28.96 22.17 3.12
CA ILE A 546 29.71 23.31 2.58
C ILE A 546 30.70 23.86 3.62
N LYS A 547 30.26 24.10 4.86
CA LYS A 547 31.13 24.58 5.95
C LYS A 547 32.23 23.58 6.33
N SER A 548 32.01 22.28 6.07
CA SER A 548 33.00 21.21 6.28
C SER A 548 33.89 20.96 5.06
N GLY A 549 33.81 21.80 4.01
CA GLY A 549 34.56 21.63 2.76
C GLY A 549 34.12 20.42 1.91
N LYS A 550 32.99 19.79 2.24
CA LYS A 550 32.47 18.64 1.49
C LYS A 550 31.69 19.13 0.26
N LYS A 551 32.01 18.58 -0.91
CA LYS A 551 31.22 18.75 -2.15
C LYS A 551 30.05 17.78 -2.28
N LYS A 552 29.80 16.91 -1.29
CA LYS A 552 28.67 15.96 -1.29
C LYS A 552 27.94 15.90 0.05
N LEU A 553 26.64 15.64 -0.01
CA LEU A 553 25.85 15.18 1.13
C LEU A 553 26.15 13.70 1.40
N SER A 554 25.99 13.23 2.65
CA SER A 554 26.16 11.81 2.95
C SER A 554 24.88 11.03 2.66
N GLY A 555 25.01 9.78 2.21
CA GLY A 555 23.84 8.93 1.94
C GLY A 555 22.95 8.71 3.18
N ALA A 556 23.52 8.79 4.38
CA ALA A 556 22.77 8.73 5.63
C ALA A 556 21.95 9.99 5.93
N ASP A 557 22.44 11.20 5.57
CA ASP A 557 21.66 12.44 5.71
C ASP A 557 20.50 12.47 4.70
N VAL A 558 20.75 12.01 3.48
CA VAL A 558 19.76 11.92 2.39
C VAL A 558 18.71 10.86 2.70
N TRP A 559 19.11 9.65 3.10
CA TRP A 559 18.18 8.62 3.57
C TRP A 559 17.35 9.11 4.77
N ARG A 560 17.93 9.91 5.67
CA ARG A 560 17.19 10.48 6.80
C ARG A 560 16.19 11.56 6.38
N LEU A 561 16.49 12.37 5.36
CA LEU A 561 15.50 13.30 4.76
C LEU A 561 14.31 12.51 4.20
N TYR A 562 14.57 11.41 3.52
CA TYR A 562 13.54 10.51 3.00
C TYR A 562 12.72 9.83 4.10
N ASP A 563 13.35 9.00 4.93
CA ASP A 563 12.73 8.11 5.90
C ASP A 563 12.10 8.84 7.10
N THR A 564 12.86 9.75 7.73
CA THR A 564 12.40 10.44 8.96
C THR A 564 11.53 11.65 8.66
N PHE A 565 11.74 12.33 7.52
CA PHE A 565 11.07 13.60 7.21
C PHE A 565 10.14 13.54 5.98
N GLY A 566 10.09 12.43 5.26
CA GLY A 566 9.22 12.26 4.07
C GLY A 566 9.63 13.11 2.87
N PHE A 567 10.86 13.64 2.86
CA PHE A 567 11.38 14.54 1.85
C PHE A 567 12.12 13.74 0.76
N PRO A 568 11.61 13.71 -0.50
CA PRO A 568 12.11 12.82 -1.55
C PRO A 568 13.61 12.94 -1.86
N GLU A 569 14.22 11.81 -2.21
CA GLU A 569 15.64 11.72 -2.58
C GLU A 569 15.97 12.53 -3.85
N ASP A 570 15.07 12.53 -4.84
CA ASP A 570 15.23 13.29 -6.08
C ASP A 570 15.10 14.81 -5.86
N LEU A 571 14.18 15.25 -4.99
CA LEU A 571 14.16 16.64 -4.56
C LEU A 571 15.43 16.99 -3.80
N THR A 572 15.96 16.08 -2.99
CA THR A 572 17.24 16.25 -2.30
C THR A 572 18.41 16.39 -3.31
N LYS A 573 18.42 15.59 -4.37
CA LYS A 573 19.41 15.64 -5.47
C LYS A 573 19.35 16.97 -6.21
N LEU A 574 18.15 17.40 -6.60
CA LEU A 574 17.93 18.66 -7.30
C LEU A 574 18.27 19.88 -6.41
N MET A 575 17.93 19.87 -5.12
CA MET A 575 18.36 20.90 -4.15
C MET A 575 19.88 20.91 -3.93
N ALA A 576 20.56 19.75 -4.07
CA ALA A 576 22.02 19.64 -3.95
C ALA A 576 22.73 20.21 -5.19
N GLU A 577 22.29 19.84 -6.39
CA GLU A 577 22.80 20.36 -7.66
C GLU A 577 22.70 21.90 -7.72
N GLU A 578 21.56 22.46 -7.32
CA GLU A 578 21.31 23.90 -7.15
C GLU A 578 22.28 24.60 -6.16
N ARG A 579 23.00 23.84 -5.33
CA ARG A 579 24.01 24.33 -4.37
C ARG A 579 25.44 23.90 -4.70
N GLY A 580 25.67 23.31 -5.88
CA GLY A 580 26.99 22.79 -6.27
C GLY A 580 27.45 21.60 -5.43
N LEU A 581 26.51 20.87 -4.82
CA LEU A 581 26.72 19.65 -4.06
C LEU A 581 26.24 18.44 -4.88
N THR A 582 26.86 17.27 -4.67
CA THR A 582 26.38 16.00 -5.21
C THR A 582 25.79 15.10 -4.12
N ILE A 583 25.09 14.06 -4.55
CA ILE A 583 24.67 12.91 -3.71
C ILE A 583 25.39 11.67 -4.22
N ASP A 584 25.63 10.74 -3.31
CA ASP A 584 26.23 9.43 -3.59
C ASP A 584 25.14 8.36 -3.49
N GLU A 585 24.59 7.96 -4.63
CA GLU A 585 23.48 7.00 -4.70
C GLU A 585 23.87 5.62 -4.13
N ALA A 586 25.15 5.26 -4.13
CA ALA A 586 25.64 4.05 -3.47
C ALA A 586 25.58 4.18 -1.93
N GLU A 587 25.99 5.31 -1.35
CA GLU A 587 25.81 5.55 0.10
C GLU A 587 24.32 5.58 0.51
N VAL A 588 23.42 6.11 -0.33
CA VAL A 588 21.97 6.13 -0.03
C VAL A 588 21.39 4.71 -0.08
N ASN A 589 21.73 3.92 -1.11
CA ASN A 589 21.32 2.52 -1.19
C ASN A 589 21.87 1.71 0.01
N GLU A 590 23.12 1.93 0.44
CA GLU A 590 23.68 1.27 1.62
C GLU A 590 22.92 1.65 2.91
N ALA A 591 22.53 2.92 3.07
CA ALA A 591 21.71 3.37 4.19
C ALA A 591 20.30 2.76 4.16
N ARG A 592 19.66 2.68 2.99
CA ARG A 592 18.36 2.02 2.78
C ARG A 592 18.43 0.54 3.13
N GLU A 593 19.44 -0.19 2.65
CA GLU A 593 19.53 -1.63 2.89
C GLU A 593 19.76 -1.93 4.37
N LYS A 594 20.58 -1.16 5.09
CA LYS A 594 20.71 -1.27 6.56
C LYS A 594 19.40 -1.03 7.29
N ALA A 595 18.58 -0.07 6.85
CA ALA A 595 17.24 0.15 7.40
C ALA A 595 16.26 -0.99 7.04
N ARG A 596 16.36 -1.56 5.83
CA ARG A 596 15.55 -2.69 5.37
C ARG A 596 15.91 -3.99 6.11
N GLU A 597 17.18 -4.22 6.40
CA GLU A 597 17.65 -5.37 7.19
C GLU A 597 17.20 -5.27 8.65
N ALA A 598 17.30 -4.09 9.26
CA ALA A 598 16.71 -3.84 10.59
C ALA A 598 15.18 -4.06 10.61
N SER A 599 14.49 -3.81 9.49
CA SER A 599 13.06 -4.05 9.32
C SER A 599 12.69 -5.50 8.97
N LYS A 600 13.66 -6.33 8.55
CA LYS A 600 13.44 -7.71 8.08
C LYS A 600 13.37 -8.75 9.20
N ALA A 601 13.55 -8.37 10.46
CA ALA A 601 13.50 -9.27 11.61
C ALA A 601 12.12 -9.92 11.89
N VAL A 602 11.10 -9.71 11.03
CA VAL A 602 9.74 -10.24 11.18
C VAL A 602 9.18 -10.75 9.84
N LYS A 603 9.71 -11.87 9.32
CA LYS A 603 9.00 -12.92 8.54
C LYS A 603 9.98 -13.99 8.02
N GLU A 604 9.72 -15.26 8.32
CA GLU A 604 10.49 -16.41 7.78
C GLU A 604 9.65 -17.29 6.85
N SER A 605 10.35 -17.94 5.91
CA SER A 605 9.98 -19.16 5.15
C SER A 605 8.50 -19.39 4.80
N VAL A 606 8.10 -18.92 3.62
CA VAL A 606 7.24 -19.72 2.72
C VAL A 606 8.17 -20.50 1.78
N GLN A 607 7.88 -21.77 1.48
CA GLN A 607 8.61 -22.49 0.43
C GLN A 607 8.10 -22.04 -0.95
N GLU A 608 9.00 -21.49 -1.77
CA GLU A 608 8.66 -21.08 -3.13
C GLU A 608 8.69 -22.30 -4.07
N PHE A 609 7.51 -22.75 -4.49
CA PHE A 609 7.36 -23.80 -5.51
C PHE A 609 7.62 -23.24 -6.91
N ALA A 610 8.15 -24.07 -7.79
CA ALA A 610 8.46 -23.68 -9.15
C ALA A 610 7.18 -23.46 -9.97
N LYS A 611 7.08 -22.31 -10.63
CA LYS A 611 5.94 -21.90 -11.45
C LYS A 611 6.16 -22.28 -12.92
N LEU A 612 5.10 -22.58 -13.66
CA LEU A 612 5.21 -22.80 -15.10
C LEU A 612 5.50 -21.46 -15.80
N ASN A 613 6.56 -21.44 -16.61
CA ASN A 613 6.84 -20.31 -17.50
C ASN A 613 6.15 -20.46 -18.86
N VAL A 614 6.18 -19.41 -19.69
CA VAL A 614 5.51 -19.38 -20.99
C VAL A 614 5.95 -20.53 -21.92
N HIS A 615 7.22 -20.95 -21.88
CA HIS A 615 7.68 -22.09 -22.68
C HIS A 615 7.13 -23.42 -22.17
N GLN A 616 7.00 -23.61 -20.86
CA GLN A 616 6.43 -24.82 -20.29
C GLN A 616 4.92 -24.92 -20.55
N ILE A 617 4.20 -23.80 -20.55
CA ILE A 617 2.79 -23.72 -20.98
C ILE A 617 2.68 -24.06 -22.48
N ALA A 618 3.54 -23.49 -23.32
CA ALA A 618 3.58 -23.80 -24.76
C ALA A 618 4.00 -25.25 -25.04
N GLU A 619 4.94 -25.82 -24.28
CA GLU A 619 5.37 -27.20 -24.37
C GLU A 619 4.21 -28.16 -24.06
N LEU A 620 3.44 -27.89 -23.00
CA LEU A 620 2.21 -28.62 -22.69
C LEU A 620 1.21 -28.56 -23.86
N GLU A 621 0.97 -27.38 -24.44
CA GLU A 621 -0.04 -27.21 -25.48
C GLU A 621 0.38 -27.73 -26.87
N THR A 622 1.57 -27.39 -27.36
CA THR A 622 2.00 -27.69 -28.75
C THR A 622 2.88 -28.91 -28.89
N SER A 623 3.70 -29.24 -27.89
CA SER A 623 4.73 -30.29 -28.00
C SER A 623 4.28 -31.61 -27.36
N LEU A 624 3.59 -31.52 -26.23
CA LEU A 624 3.08 -32.66 -25.45
C LEU A 624 1.57 -32.86 -25.66
N ASN A 625 0.86 -31.88 -26.25
CA ASN A 625 -0.57 -31.91 -26.56
C ASN A 625 -1.44 -32.31 -25.34
N ILE A 626 -1.14 -31.73 -24.19
CA ILE A 626 -1.83 -31.97 -22.92
C ILE A 626 -3.06 -31.06 -22.86
N PRO A 627 -4.29 -31.61 -22.73
CA PRO A 627 -5.49 -30.79 -22.60
C PRO A 627 -5.55 -30.11 -21.23
N ARG A 628 -6.08 -28.88 -21.19
CA ARG A 628 -6.30 -28.15 -19.94
C ARG A 628 -7.32 -28.89 -19.04
N PRO A 629 -7.15 -28.87 -17.71
CA PRO A 629 -8.03 -29.56 -16.78
C PRO A 629 -9.47 -29.05 -16.78
N THR A 630 -10.41 -29.97 -16.61
CA THR A 630 -11.73 -29.63 -16.06
C THR A 630 -11.61 -29.34 -14.57
N SER A 631 -12.35 -28.34 -14.05
CA SER A 631 -12.20 -27.93 -12.65
C SER A 631 -13.49 -27.51 -11.94
N ASP A 632 -14.66 -27.69 -12.56
CA ASP A 632 -15.95 -27.24 -12.02
C ASP A 632 -16.32 -27.95 -10.72
N ALA A 633 -15.76 -29.14 -10.50
CA ALA A 633 -15.84 -29.88 -9.25
C ALA A 633 -15.36 -29.08 -8.03
N LYS A 634 -14.52 -28.04 -8.20
CA LYS A 634 -14.07 -27.16 -7.11
C LYS A 634 -15.20 -26.39 -6.43
N PHE A 635 -16.35 -26.24 -7.10
CA PHE A 635 -17.56 -25.62 -6.54
C PHE A 635 -18.47 -26.60 -5.79
N LEU A 636 -18.23 -27.91 -5.92
CA LEU A 636 -19.01 -28.96 -5.29
C LEU A 636 -18.38 -29.38 -3.94
N LYS A 637 -19.00 -30.35 -3.27
CA LYS A 637 -18.48 -30.98 -2.05
C LYS A 637 -18.15 -32.44 -2.30
N GLY A 638 -17.04 -32.89 -1.70
CA GLY A 638 -16.55 -34.26 -1.81
C GLY A 638 -15.44 -34.43 -2.84
N ASP A 639 -15.01 -35.67 -2.98
CA ASP A 639 -13.78 -36.04 -3.67
C ASP A 639 -14.00 -36.12 -5.19
N ALA A 640 -13.00 -35.75 -5.97
CA ALA A 640 -13.01 -35.91 -7.42
C ALA A 640 -12.12 -37.08 -7.84
N LYS A 641 -12.45 -37.72 -8.97
CA LYS A 641 -11.51 -38.57 -9.70
C LYS A 641 -10.86 -37.74 -10.79
N GLY A 642 -9.54 -37.82 -10.86
CA GLY A 642 -8.71 -37.25 -11.93
C GLY A 642 -7.68 -38.27 -12.37
N LYS A 643 -6.98 -37.96 -13.44
CA LYS A 643 -5.93 -38.80 -14.01
C LYS A 643 -4.64 -37.99 -14.12
N VAL A 644 -3.53 -38.59 -13.70
CA VAL A 644 -2.21 -37.97 -13.80
C VAL A 644 -1.85 -37.75 -15.27
N GLN A 645 -1.69 -36.49 -15.66
CA GLN A 645 -1.16 -36.12 -16.97
C GLN A 645 0.36 -36.15 -16.93
N LEU A 646 0.97 -35.27 -16.13
CA LEU A 646 2.43 -35.10 -16.04
C LEU A 646 2.85 -34.63 -14.65
N ILE A 647 4.12 -34.87 -14.33
CA ILE A 647 4.77 -34.44 -13.09
C ILE A 647 5.84 -33.41 -13.44
N PHE A 648 5.78 -32.22 -12.85
CA PHE A 648 6.71 -31.13 -13.10
C PHE A 648 7.73 -31.03 -11.95
N ASN A 649 9.03 -31.15 -12.27
CA ASN A 649 10.11 -31.09 -11.26
C ASN A 649 10.69 -29.67 -11.04
N GLY A 650 10.03 -28.64 -11.58
CA GLY A 650 10.51 -27.27 -11.57
C GLY A 650 11.43 -26.90 -12.74
N LYS A 651 11.78 -27.84 -13.61
CA LYS A 651 12.58 -27.61 -14.83
C LYS A 651 11.94 -28.26 -16.06
N GLU A 652 11.62 -29.54 -15.95
CA GLU A 652 11.12 -30.38 -17.03
C GLU A 652 9.86 -31.16 -16.62
N PHE A 653 9.15 -31.71 -17.61
CA PHE A 653 8.03 -32.61 -17.37
C PHE A 653 8.48 -34.08 -17.39
N LEU A 654 8.01 -34.82 -16.40
CA LEU A 654 8.33 -36.22 -16.15
C LEU A 654 7.07 -37.07 -16.23
N LYS A 655 7.22 -38.27 -16.78
CA LYS A 655 6.16 -39.29 -16.89
C LYS A 655 6.05 -40.18 -15.65
N SER A 656 7.00 -40.15 -14.72
CA SER A 656 6.93 -40.91 -13.46
C SER A 656 7.78 -40.24 -12.37
N SER A 657 7.40 -40.43 -11.11
CA SER A 657 8.11 -39.91 -9.95
C SER A 657 9.21 -40.82 -9.42
N LYS A 658 9.34 -42.04 -9.97
CA LYS A 658 10.15 -43.15 -9.41
C LYS A 658 11.59 -42.77 -9.05
N ASP A 659 12.26 -42.03 -9.94
CA ASP A 659 13.68 -41.71 -9.83
C ASP A 659 13.96 -40.41 -9.03
N LEU A 660 12.92 -39.82 -8.42
CA LEU A 660 13.02 -38.57 -7.68
C LEU A 660 13.36 -38.81 -6.19
N PRO A 661 14.23 -37.97 -5.58
CA PRO A 661 14.50 -38.05 -4.15
C PRO A 661 13.23 -37.87 -3.28
N PRO A 662 13.10 -38.59 -2.15
CA PRO A 662 12.00 -38.40 -1.23
C PRO A 662 11.85 -36.94 -0.76
N LYS A 663 10.60 -36.45 -0.72
CA LYS A 663 10.25 -35.05 -0.38
C LYS A 663 10.86 -33.99 -1.31
N THR A 664 11.17 -34.34 -2.56
CA THR A 664 11.38 -33.35 -3.63
C THR A 664 10.08 -32.54 -3.84
N PRO A 665 10.13 -31.20 -3.91
CA PRO A 665 8.99 -30.37 -4.30
C PRO A 665 8.64 -30.58 -5.77
N LEU A 666 7.37 -30.88 -6.07
CA LEU A 666 6.87 -31.15 -7.41
C LEU A 666 5.53 -30.45 -7.66
N GLY A 667 5.23 -30.15 -8.91
CA GLY A 667 3.89 -29.80 -9.38
C GLY A 667 3.25 -31.00 -10.08
N LEU A 668 1.99 -31.33 -9.77
CA LEU A 668 1.24 -32.41 -10.40
C LEU A 668 0.14 -31.85 -11.31
N LEU A 669 0.11 -32.27 -12.59
CA LEU A 669 -0.93 -31.91 -13.55
C LEU A 669 -1.94 -33.06 -13.71
N LEU A 670 -3.22 -32.73 -13.68
CA LEU A 670 -4.35 -33.66 -13.80
C LEU A 670 -5.29 -33.22 -14.95
N ASP A 671 -6.12 -34.13 -15.46
CA ASP A 671 -7.19 -33.82 -16.42
C ASP A 671 -8.50 -33.31 -15.79
N ASN A 672 -8.71 -33.61 -14.51
CA ASN A 672 -9.85 -33.15 -13.70
C ASN A 672 -9.43 -32.93 -12.24
N THR A 673 -9.94 -31.89 -11.58
CA THR A 673 -9.66 -31.61 -10.17
C THR A 673 -10.78 -30.84 -9.44
N ASN A 674 -10.93 -31.08 -8.14
CA ASN A 674 -11.76 -30.30 -7.20
C ASN A 674 -10.95 -29.27 -6.38
N PHE A 675 -9.62 -29.25 -6.52
CA PHE A 675 -8.79 -28.25 -5.86
C PHE A 675 -9.01 -26.86 -6.47
N TYR A 676 -8.84 -25.82 -5.66
CA TYR A 676 -8.94 -24.42 -6.08
C TYR A 676 -7.56 -23.77 -6.15
N ALA A 677 -7.21 -23.23 -7.31
CA ALA A 677 -5.98 -22.45 -7.52
C ALA A 677 -6.12 -21.03 -6.97
N GLU A 678 -5.07 -20.49 -6.34
CA GLU A 678 -5.11 -19.15 -5.72
C GLU A 678 -5.53 -18.07 -6.72
N SER A 679 -6.67 -17.43 -6.46
CA SER A 679 -7.32 -16.51 -7.39
C SER A 679 -8.44 -15.71 -6.70
N GLY A 680 -8.73 -14.50 -7.19
CA GLY A 680 -9.76 -13.62 -6.63
C GLY A 680 -9.52 -13.16 -5.18
N GLY A 681 -8.27 -13.28 -4.69
CA GLY A 681 -7.93 -13.06 -3.28
C GLY A 681 -8.24 -14.23 -2.35
N GLN A 682 -8.86 -15.32 -2.83
CA GLN A 682 -9.00 -16.56 -2.06
C GLN A 682 -7.71 -17.39 -2.20
N VAL A 683 -7.13 -17.77 -1.06
CA VAL A 683 -5.89 -18.56 -1.01
C VAL A 683 -6.03 -19.92 -1.70
N ALA A 684 -4.90 -20.46 -2.15
CA ALA A 684 -4.79 -21.83 -2.66
C ALA A 684 -5.38 -22.87 -1.70
N ASP A 685 -5.88 -23.96 -2.28
CA ASP A 685 -6.37 -25.12 -1.56
C ASP A 685 -5.24 -26.09 -1.16
N THR A 686 -5.47 -26.93 -0.15
CA THR A 686 -4.48 -27.90 0.35
C THR A 686 -5.14 -29.24 0.64
N GLY A 687 -4.39 -30.35 0.62
CA GLY A 687 -4.96 -31.68 0.81
C GLY A 687 -4.05 -32.79 0.33
N ARG A 688 -4.61 -33.81 -0.31
CA ARG A 688 -3.89 -34.94 -0.88
C ARG A 688 -4.51 -35.44 -2.19
N ILE A 689 -3.67 -36.04 -3.01
CA ILE A 689 -4.03 -36.74 -4.24
C ILE A 689 -3.49 -38.17 -4.07
N ILE A 690 -4.38 -39.17 -4.06
CA ILE A 690 -4.06 -40.52 -3.61
C ILE A 690 -4.44 -41.62 -4.61
N ILE A 691 -3.73 -42.74 -4.53
CA ILE A 691 -4.14 -44.04 -5.05
C ILE A 691 -4.25 -44.97 -3.83
N ASP A 692 -5.43 -45.52 -3.56
CA ASP A 692 -5.77 -46.19 -2.30
C ASP A 692 -4.77 -47.29 -1.91
N GLY A 693 -3.98 -47.03 -0.86
CA GLY A 693 -2.95 -47.96 -0.35
C GLY A 693 -1.70 -48.09 -1.21
N VAL A 694 -1.57 -47.33 -2.31
CA VAL A 694 -0.45 -47.39 -3.27
C VAL A 694 0.43 -46.13 -3.21
N ALA A 695 -0.17 -44.93 -3.26
CA ALA A 695 0.58 -43.67 -3.27
C ALA A 695 -0.20 -42.51 -2.63
N GLU A 696 0.52 -41.56 -2.02
CA GLU A 696 -0.02 -40.28 -1.54
C GLU A 696 0.90 -39.12 -1.95
N PHE A 697 0.36 -38.20 -2.75
CA PHE A 697 0.93 -36.90 -3.02
C PHE A 697 0.23 -35.84 -2.15
N LYS A 698 0.99 -35.18 -1.28
CA LYS A 698 0.48 -34.16 -0.37
C LYS A 698 0.54 -32.78 -1.03
N VAL A 699 -0.63 -32.17 -1.23
CA VAL A 699 -0.80 -30.85 -1.84
C VAL A 699 -0.69 -29.76 -0.77
N LEU A 700 0.23 -28.83 -0.97
CA LEU A 700 0.51 -27.69 -0.08
C LEU A 700 0.16 -26.33 -0.68
N ASP A 701 0.05 -26.27 -2.01
CA ASP A 701 -0.30 -25.08 -2.78
C ASP A 701 -0.91 -25.52 -4.13
N VAL A 702 -1.72 -24.66 -4.76
CA VAL A 702 -2.35 -24.91 -6.06
C VAL A 702 -2.41 -23.59 -6.82
N GLN A 703 -1.89 -23.59 -8.05
CA GLN A 703 -1.71 -22.39 -8.88
C GLN A 703 -2.21 -22.67 -10.30
N GLU A 704 -2.65 -21.62 -11.00
CA GLU A 704 -3.12 -21.71 -12.39
C GLU A 704 -2.21 -20.92 -13.33
N PHE A 705 -1.76 -21.56 -14.41
CA PHE A 705 -0.86 -20.97 -15.40
C PHE A 705 -1.37 -21.25 -16.81
N GLY A 706 -1.87 -20.23 -17.51
CA GLY A 706 -2.39 -20.35 -18.87
C GLY A 706 -3.55 -21.35 -19.02
N GLY A 707 -4.36 -21.53 -17.96
CA GLY A 707 -5.44 -22.51 -17.89
C GLY A 707 -5.03 -23.92 -17.45
N TYR A 708 -3.75 -24.17 -17.13
CA TYR A 708 -3.30 -25.40 -16.50
C TYR A 708 -3.24 -25.24 -14.97
N ILE A 709 -3.86 -26.17 -14.23
CA ILE A 709 -3.83 -26.21 -12.76
C ILE A 709 -2.69 -27.11 -12.31
N VAL A 710 -1.79 -26.55 -11.50
CA VAL A 710 -0.62 -27.24 -10.96
C VAL A 710 -0.79 -27.42 -9.46
N HIS A 711 -0.82 -28.66 -9.01
CA HIS A 711 -0.92 -29.02 -7.59
C HIS A 711 0.49 -29.14 -7.02
N ASN A 712 0.93 -28.14 -6.26
CA ASN A 712 2.28 -28.04 -5.71
C ASN A 712 2.37 -28.79 -4.38
N GLY A 713 3.41 -29.61 -4.22
CA GLY A 713 3.49 -30.53 -3.09
C GLY A 713 4.69 -31.46 -3.11
N PHE A 714 4.55 -32.61 -2.45
CA PHE A 714 5.52 -33.71 -2.48
C PHE A 714 4.84 -35.07 -2.30
N ILE A 715 5.48 -36.13 -2.77
CA ILE A 715 5.05 -37.51 -2.47
C ILE A 715 5.48 -37.86 -1.03
N GLU A 716 4.51 -38.26 -0.21
CA GLU A 716 4.76 -38.74 1.16
C GLU A 716 5.11 -40.24 1.15
N TYR A 717 4.44 -41.03 0.31
CA TYR A 717 4.80 -42.42 0.00
C TYR A 717 4.29 -42.86 -1.39
N GLY A 718 4.90 -43.93 -1.92
CA GLY A 718 4.53 -44.52 -3.21
C GLY A 718 5.23 -43.86 -4.40
N GLU A 719 4.69 -44.12 -5.59
CA GLU A 719 5.13 -43.55 -6.87
C GLU A 719 3.89 -43.14 -7.67
N LEU A 720 3.97 -42.09 -8.49
CA LEU A 720 2.92 -41.67 -9.43
C LEU A 720 3.49 -41.65 -10.86
N THR A 721 2.65 -41.98 -11.84
CA THR A 721 3.01 -42.11 -13.26
C THR A 721 1.90 -41.52 -14.15
N GLU A 722 2.30 -41.00 -15.31
CA GLU A 722 1.40 -40.60 -16.41
C GLU A 722 0.39 -41.72 -16.69
N GLY A 723 -0.89 -41.40 -16.58
CA GLY A 723 -1.99 -42.33 -16.82
C GLY A 723 -2.66 -42.89 -15.57
N ASP A 724 -2.09 -42.72 -14.37
CA ASP A 724 -2.67 -43.22 -13.11
C ASP A 724 -3.99 -42.51 -12.76
N GLU A 725 -5.01 -43.27 -12.35
CA GLU A 725 -6.26 -42.73 -11.79
C GLU A 725 -6.11 -42.42 -10.29
N VAL A 726 -6.43 -41.19 -9.89
CA VAL A 726 -6.24 -40.67 -8.53
C VAL A 726 -7.54 -40.13 -7.91
N THR A 727 -7.68 -40.29 -6.59
CA THR A 727 -8.67 -39.56 -5.79
C THR A 727 -8.08 -38.21 -5.38
N CYS A 728 -8.82 -37.13 -5.63
CA CYS A 728 -8.45 -35.76 -5.26
C CYS A 728 -9.25 -35.34 -4.02
N GLU A 729 -8.56 -35.23 -2.88
CA GLU A 729 -9.16 -34.95 -1.57
C GLU A 729 -8.59 -33.66 -1.00
N TYR A 730 -9.32 -32.56 -1.15
CA TYR A 730 -8.97 -31.30 -0.51
C TYR A 730 -9.40 -31.29 0.97
N ASP A 731 -8.74 -30.46 1.78
CA ASP A 731 -9.06 -30.32 3.21
C ASP A 731 -10.36 -29.51 3.41
N GLU A 732 -11.50 -30.19 3.52
CA GLU A 732 -12.81 -29.57 3.80
C GLU A 732 -12.82 -28.83 5.15
N LEU A 733 -12.00 -29.21 6.15
CA LEU A 733 -11.91 -28.52 7.43
C LEU A 733 -11.22 -27.15 7.29
N ARG A 734 -10.26 -27.02 6.38
CA ARG A 734 -9.67 -25.72 5.98
C ARG A 734 -10.54 -24.97 4.97
N ARG A 735 -11.16 -25.66 4.01
CA ARG A 735 -11.97 -25.06 2.95
C ARG A 735 -13.27 -24.46 3.48
N GLN A 736 -13.92 -25.04 4.49
CA GLN A 736 -15.19 -24.53 5.01
C GLN A 736 -15.04 -23.13 5.68
N PRO A 737 -14.01 -22.85 6.52
CA PRO A 737 -13.67 -21.49 6.94
C PRO A 737 -13.36 -20.53 5.78
N ILE A 738 -12.61 -20.97 4.77
CA ILE A 738 -12.32 -20.16 3.57
C ILE A 738 -13.63 -19.79 2.84
N ARG A 739 -14.54 -20.75 2.62
CA ARG A 739 -15.88 -20.49 2.04
C ARG A 739 -16.71 -19.52 2.90
N ASN A 740 -16.66 -19.66 4.22
CA ASN A 740 -17.32 -18.74 5.16
C ASN A 740 -16.78 -17.31 5.01
N ASN A 741 -15.45 -17.15 5.03
CA ASN A 741 -14.77 -15.86 4.88
C ASN A 741 -15.00 -15.26 3.47
N HIS A 742 -15.11 -16.08 2.42
CA HIS A 742 -15.40 -15.59 1.07
C HIS A 742 -16.82 -15.02 0.97
N THR A 743 -17.85 -15.78 1.34
CA THR A 743 -19.23 -15.26 1.31
C THR A 743 -19.44 -14.13 2.34
N GLY A 744 -18.73 -14.17 3.47
CA GLY A 744 -18.65 -13.06 4.41
C GLY A 744 -18.06 -11.78 3.79
N THR A 745 -17.12 -11.91 2.85
CA THR A 745 -16.53 -10.76 2.13
C THR A 745 -17.55 -10.11 1.20
N HIS A 746 -18.34 -10.89 0.44
CA HIS A 746 -19.44 -10.35 -0.37
C HIS A 746 -20.51 -9.65 0.49
N ILE A 747 -20.90 -10.26 1.61
CA ILE A 747 -21.86 -9.67 2.57
C ILE A 747 -21.32 -8.37 3.18
N LEU A 748 -20.02 -8.32 3.50
CA LEU A 748 -19.35 -7.12 4.00
C LEU A 748 -19.25 -6.03 2.91
N ASN A 749 -18.89 -6.39 1.68
CA ASN A 749 -18.82 -5.48 0.53
C ASN A 749 -20.18 -4.82 0.26
N HIS A 750 -21.25 -5.61 0.30
CA HIS A 750 -22.63 -5.13 0.21
C HIS A 750 -22.99 -4.22 1.40
N SER A 751 -22.69 -4.64 2.63
CA SER A 751 -23.03 -3.86 3.84
C SER A 751 -22.26 -2.53 3.93
N LEU A 752 -21.01 -2.49 3.45
CA LEU A 752 -20.22 -1.27 3.30
C LEU A 752 -20.86 -0.32 2.28
N ARG A 753 -21.34 -0.83 1.15
CA ARG A 753 -22.06 -0.04 0.14
C ARG A 753 -23.37 0.55 0.68
N GLU A 754 -24.13 -0.22 1.46
CA GLU A 754 -25.40 0.26 2.06
C GLU A 754 -25.19 1.37 3.11
N VAL A 755 -24.08 1.33 3.86
CA VAL A 755 -23.82 2.29 4.95
C VAL A 755 -23.02 3.51 4.49
N LEU A 756 -22.08 3.34 3.54
CA LEU A 756 -21.13 4.40 3.14
C LEU A 756 -21.34 4.91 1.69
N GLY A 757 -22.22 4.28 0.90
CA GLY A 757 -22.56 4.68 -0.47
C GLY A 757 -21.88 3.89 -1.59
N ASP A 758 -22.25 4.17 -2.83
CA ASP A 758 -21.83 3.41 -4.01
C ASP A 758 -20.34 3.54 -4.38
N GLU A 759 -19.71 4.65 -4.00
CA GLU A 759 -18.28 4.93 -4.25
C GLU A 759 -17.31 3.95 -3.57
N ILE A 760 -17.79 3.12 -2.65
CA ILE A 760 -17.00 2.05 -2.03
C ILE A 760 -16.68 0.97 -3.06
N ASN A 761 -15.52 1.09 -3.71
CA ASN A 761 -15.01 0.10 -4.67
C ASN A 761 -13.87 -0.72 -4.06
N GLN A 762 -13.83 -2.03 -4.34
CA GLN A 762 -12.75 -2.94 -3.94
C GLN A 762 -11.41 -2.46 -4.52
N LYS A 763 -10.37 -2.53 -3.68
CA LYS A 763 -8.95 -2.24 -4.00
C LYS A 763 -8.01 -3.39 -3.64
N GLY A 764 -8.50 -4.40 -2.93
CA GLY A 764 -7.79 -5.63 -2.64
C GLY A 764 -8.62 -6.57 -1.74
N SER A 765 -8.31 -7.86 -1.79
CA SER A 765 -8.91 -8.86 -0.92
C SER A 765 -7.85 -9.84 -0.43
N LEU A 766 -8.09 -10.47 0.71
CA LEU A 766 -7.48 -11.74 1.13
C LEU A 766 -8.53 -12.52 1.92
N VAL A 767 -8.80 -13.73 1.46
CA VAL A 767 -9.69 -14.69 2.10
C VAL A 767 -8.84 -15.92 2.43
N ASP A 768 -8.41 -16.00 3.68
CA ASP A 768 -7.70 -17.15 4.24
C ASP A 768 -8.61 -17.94 5.20
N GLN A 769 -8.09 -18.99 5.84
CA GLN A 769 -8.87 -19.85 6.73
C GLN A 769 -9.21 -19.16 8.07
N ASP A 770 -8.37 -18.21 8.51
CA ASP A 770 -8.42 -17.61 9.83
C ASP A 770 -9.26 -16.30 9.82
N ARG A 771 -9.26 -15.58 8.68
CA ARG A 771 -9.91 -14.27 8.51
C ARG A 771 -10.27 -13.96 7.05
N LEU A 772 -11.09 -12.92 6.89
CA LEU A 772 -11.13 -12.10 5.68
C LEU A 772 -10.49 -10.74 5.93
N ARG A 773 -9.87 -10.17 4.88
CA ARG A 773 -9.29 -8.82 4.85
C ARG A 773 -9.77 -8.13 3.57
N PHE A 774 -10.61 -7.12 3.72
CA PHE A 774 -11.21 -6.39 2.61
C PHE A 774 -10.64 -4.98 2.54
N ASP A 775 -10.03 -4.64 1.40
CA ASP A 775 -9.40 -3.35 1.14
C ASP A 775 -10.25 -2.57 0.12
N PHE A 776 -10.69 -1.37 0.44
CA PHE A 776 -11.70 -0.62 -0.32
C PHE A 776 -11.44 0.89 -0.35
N SER A 777 -12.04 1.58 -1.31
CA SER A 777 -11.95 3.04 -1.44
C SER A 777 -12.87 3.76 -0.45
N HIS A 778 -12.30 4.53 0.47
CA HIS A 778 -13.02 5.43 1.38
C HIS A 778 -12.07 6.51 1.94
N LYS A 779 -12.51 7.77 2.01
CA LYS A 779 -11.64 8.91 2.32
C LYS A 779 -11.33 9.09 3.82
N ALA A 780 -12.31 8.93 4.70
CA ALA A 780 -12.22 9.22 6.13
C ALA A 780 -12.21 7.94 6.98
N ALA A 781 -11.86 8.02 8.27
CA ALA A 781 -12.02 6.88 9.18
C ALA A 781 -13.50 6.60 9.46
N ILE A 782 -13.91 5.33 9.43
CA ILE A 782 -15.33 4.97 9.61
C ILE A 782 -15.71 5.21 11.08
N PRO A 783 -16.77 6.00 11.37
CA PRO A 783 -17.28 6.17 12.73
C PRO A 783 -17.67 4.84 13.37
N LEU A 784 -17.48 4.68 14.69
CA LEU A 784 -17.86 3.46 15.42
C LEU A 784 -19.35 3.12 15.26
N GLU A 785 -20.21 4.13 15.11
CA GLU A 785 -21.63 3.93 14.81
C GLU A 785 -21.89 3.31 13.43
N ASP A 786 -21.04 3.60 12.44
CA ASP A 786 -21.14 3.06 11.08
C ASP A 786 -20.49 1.68 11.00
N ILE A 787 -19.35 1.46 11.68
CA ILE A 787 -18.79 0.11 11.90
C ILE A 787 -19.85 -0.80 12.51
N LYS A 788 -20.60 -0.31 13.50
CA LYS A 788 -21.72 -1.05 14.10
C LYS A 788 -22.86 -1.31 13.10
N LYS A 789 -23.27 -0.34 12.28
CA LYS A 789 -24.29 -0.54 11.23
C LYS A 789 -23.83 -1.62 10.21
N ILE A 790 -22.56 -1.60 9.81
CA ILE A 790 -21.96 -2.57 8.88
C ILE A 790 -21.92 -3.98 9.50
N GLU A 791 -21.50 -4.11 10.75
CA GLU A 791 -21.47 -5.40 11.47
C GLU A 791 -22.90 -5.93 11.73
N ASP A 792 -23.83 -5.10 12.19
CA ASP A 792 -25.24 -5.48 12.40
C ASP A 792 -25.91 -5.93 11.08
N LEU A 793 -25.70 -5.20 9.97
CA LEU A 793 -26.27 -5.52 8.65
C LEU A 793 -25.65 -6.79 8.05
N SER A 794 -24.33 -6.97 8.18
CA SER A 794 -23.65 -8.19 7.74
C SER A 794 -24.21 -9.41 8.49
N ASN A 795 -24.36 -9.30 9.80
CA ASN A 795 -24.94 -10.37 10.61
C ASN A 795 -26.45 -10.56 10.37
N HIS A 796 -27.18 -9.53 9.95
CA HIS A 796 -28.56 -9.68 9.50
C HIS A 796 -28.65 -10.56 8.24
N TYR A 797 -27.82 -10.30 7.22
CA TYR A 797 -27.69 -11.14 6.01
C TYR A 797 -27.31 -12.59 6.32
N ILE A 798 -26.43 -12.80 7.31
CA ILE A 798 -26.04 -14.13 7.79
C ILE A 798 -27.22 -14.85 8.47
N ARG A 799 -27.95 -14.15 9.35
CA ARG A 799 -29.07 -14.71 10.12
C ARG A 799 -30.32 -14.98 9.28
N GLN A 800 -30.47 -14.35 8.12
CA GLN A 800 -31.51 -14.71 7.13
C GLN A 800 -31.29 -16.09 6.49
N ASN A 801 -30.10 -16.69 6.59
CA ASN A 801 -29.74 -17.99 6.04
C ASN A 801 -30.03 -18.13 4.52
N LEU A 802 -29.89 -17.04 3.78
CA LEU A 802 -30.09 -16.97 2.33
C LEU A 802 -29.24 -18.00 1.60
N LYS A 803 -29.76 -18.58 0.51
CA LYS A 803 -28.99 -19.47 -0.37
C LYS A 803 -28.06 -18.66 -1.26
N ALA A 804 -26.83 -19.13 -1.45
CA ALA A 804 -25.94 -18.62 -2.48
C ALA A 804 -26.22 -19.32 -3.82
N TYR A 805 -26.28 -18.54 -4.89
CA TYR A 805 -26.50 -19.00 -6.26
C TYR A 805 -25.32 -18.56 -7.12
N SER A 806 -24.95 -19.38 -8.11
CA SER A 806 -23.95 -18.98 -9.11
C SER A 806 -24.31 -19.55 -10.47
N LYS A 807 -24.07 -18.79 -11.55
CA LYS A 807 -24.30 -19.21 -12.93
C LYS A 807 -23.28 -18.56 -13.86
N GLU A 808 -22.92 -19.25 -14.93
CA GLU A 808 -22.21 -18.66 -16.06
C GLU A 808 -23.20 -17.91 -16.97
N VAL A 809 -22.85 -16.67 -17.30
CA VAL A 809 -23.69 -15.72 -18.04
C VAL A 809 -22.83 -15.05 -19.10
N ASP A 810 -23.42 -14.67 -20.23
CA ASP A 810 -22.74 -13.77 -21.17
C ASP A 810 -22.28 -12.49 -20.45
N LEU A 811 -21.04 -12.06 -20.71
CA LEU A 811 -20.39 -10.98 -19.97
C LEU A 811 -21.13 -9.63 -20.11
N ASP A 812 -21.69 -9.31 -21.28
CA ASP A 812 -22.40 -8.04 -21.48
C ASP A 812 -23.80 -8.07 -20.90
N LEU A 813 -24.52 -9.19 -21.02
CA LEU A 813 -25.79 -9.38 -20.31
C LEU A 813 -25.59 -9.35 -18.79
N ALA A 814 -24.50 -9.90 -18.28
CA ALA A 814 -24.15 -9.87 -16.85
C ALA A 814 -23.83 -8.45 -16.36
N ARG A 815 -23.22 -7.60 -17.20
CA ARG A 815 -22.96 -6.17 -16.92
C ARG A 815 -24.25 -5.34 -16.87
N GLU A 816 -25.36 -5.79 -17.47
CA GLU A 816 -26.64 -5.09 -17.38
C GLU A 816 -27.35 -5.25 -16.02
N ILE A 817 -26.90 -6.16 -15.15
CA ILE A 817 -27.55 -6.44 -13.87
C ILE A 817 -27.36 -5.26 -12.90
N GLU A 818 -28.47 -4.60 -12.57
CA GLU A 818 -28.50 -3.39 -11.76
C GLU A 818 -27.87 -3.60 -10.38
N GLY A 819 -26.81 -2.82 -10.10
CA GLY A 819 -26.03 -2.92 -8.86
C GLY A 819 -25.12 -4.14 -8.73
N VAL A 820 -24.86 -4.89 -9.81
CA VAL A 820 -23.79 -5.92 -9.82
C VAL A 820 -22.43 -5.30 -9.51
N ARG A 821 -21.56 -6.01 -8.77
CA ARG A 821 -20.18 -5.55 -8.51
C ARG A 821 -19.16 -6.35 -9.31
N ALA A 822 -18.20 -5.62 -9.88
CA ALA A 822 -17.00 -6.13 -10.52
C ALA A 822 -15.82 -5.28 -10.06
N VAL A 823 -14.60 -5.82 -10.09
CA VAL A 823 -13.40 -5.08 -9.69
C VAL A 823 -12.93 -4.20 -10.85
N PHE A 824 -12.77 -2.91 -10.58
CA PHE A 824 -12.38 -1.95 -11.62
C PHE A 824 -10.95 -2.24 -12.14
N GLY A 825 -10.85 -2.60 -13.41
CA GLY A 825 -9.59 -2.92 -14.08
C GLY A 825 -9.25 -4.42 -14.18
N GLU A 826 -10.11 -5.32 -13.69
CA GLU A 826 -9.98 -6.76 -13.96
C GLU A 826 -10.61 -7.13 -15.32
N THR A 827 -9.96 -8.03 -16.05
CA THR A 827 -10.52 -8.67 -17.25
C THR A 827 -11.30 -9.91 -16.83
N TYR A 828 -12.59 -9.99 -17.20
CA TYR A 828 -13.43 -11.16 -16.95
C TYR A 828 -13.61 -12.00 -18.21
N PRO A 829 -13.65 -13.34 -18.11
CA PRO A 829 -13.96 -14.20 -19.26
C PRO A 829 -15.41 -14.00 -19.72
N ASN A 830 -15.69 -14.35 -20.97
CA ASN A 830 -17.05 -14.56 -21.47
C ASN A 830 -17.23 -16.05 -21.83
N PRO A 831 -18.14 -16.81 -21.18
CA PRO A 831 -19.06 -16.38 -20.12
C PRO A 831 -18.36 -16.05 -18.79
N VAL A 832 -18.98 -15.16 -18.02
CA VAL A 832 -18.56 -14.78 -16.66
C VAL A 832 -19.38 -15.51 -15.61
N ARG A 833 -18.73 -15.96 -14.53
CA ARG A 833 -19.42 -16.54 -13.39
C ARG A 833 -19.99 -15.44 -12.47
N VAL A 834 -21.30 -15.27 -12.53
CA VAL A 834 -22.06 -14.39 -11.63
C VAL A 834 -22.43 -15.16 -10.37
N VAL A 835 -22.24 -14.53 -9.21
CA VAL A 835 -22.63 -15.04 -7.88
C VAL A 835 -23.66 -14.10 -7.27
N SER A 836 -24.72 -14.65 -6.68
CA SER A 836 -25.85 -13.91 -6.10
C SER A 836 -26.26 -14.51 -4.76
N ILE A 837 -26.46 -13.67 -3.74
CA ILE A 837 -26.89 -14.11 -2.40
C ILE A 837 -28.39 -13.83 -2.23
N GLY A 838 -29.19 -14.89 -2.13
CA GLY A 838 -30.63 -14.84 -1.85
C GLY A 838 -31.54 -14.72 -3.08
N MET A 839 -31.00 -14.51 -4.27
CA MET A 839 -31.78 -14.42 -5.52
C MET A 839 -31.18 -15.32 -6.61
N GLU A 840 -32.03 -16.01 -7.36
CA GLU A 840 -31.59 -16.84 -8.49
C GLU A 840 -31.13 -15.97 -9.64
N VAL A 841 -29.97 -16.31 -10.24
CA VAL A 841 -29.39 -15.52 -11.34
C VAL A 841 -30.36 -15.45 -12.53
N ASP A 842 -31.13 -16.51 -12.79
CA ASP A 842 -32.16 -16.52 -13.82
C ASP A 842 -33.39 -15.64 -13.51
N GLU A 843 -33.63 -15.23 -12.26
CA GLU A 843 -34.61 -14.19 -11.94
C GLU A 843 -34.05 -12.79 -12.19
N LEU A 844 -32.75 -12.57 -11.89
CA LEU A 844 -32.06 -11.31 -12.21
C LEU A 844 -32.08 -11.05 -13.72
N LEU A 845 -31.76 -12.06 -14.52
CA LEU A 845 -31.63 -11.98 -15.99
C LEU A 845 -32.96 -11.76 -16.74
N LYS A 846 -34.12 -12.00 -16.12
CA LYS A 846 -35.43 -11.69 -16.74
C LYS A 846 -35.68 -10.19 -16.87
N ASN A 847 -35.10 -9.39 -15.99
CA ASN A 847 -35.15 -7.95 -16.02
C ASN A 847 -33.89 -7.41 -15.31
N PRO A 848 -32.73 -7.37 -16.00
CA PRO A 848 -31.46 -7.06 -15.35
C PRO A 848 -31.44 -5.62 -14.82
N LYS A 849 -32.12 -4.69 -15.48
CA LYS A 849 -32.22 -3.26 -15.13
C LYS A 849 -33.28 -2.95 -14.05
N ASN A 850 -33.51 -3.86 -13.11
CA ASN A 850 -34.47 -3.68 -12.02
C ASN A 850 -33.81 -3.01 -10.80
N PRO A 851 -34.24 -1.81 -10.36
CA PRO A 851 -33.63 -1.08 -9.23
C PRO A 851 -33.67 -1.82 -7.88
N GLU A 852 -34.49 -2.86 -7.73
CA GLU A 852 -34.47 -3.69 -6.52
C GLU A 852 -33.24 -4.62 -6.44
N TRP A 853 -32.59 -4.96 -7.57
CA TRP A 853 -31.38 -5.80 -7.57
C TRP A 853 -30.17 -5.12 -6.91
N ARG A 854 -30.13 -3.78 -6.92
CA ARG A 854 -29.14 -2.97 -6.19
C ARG A 854 -29.13 -3.24 -4.68
N LYS A 855 -30.22 -3.77 -4.12
CA LYS A 855 -30.35 -4.20 -2.70
C LYS A 855 -29.96 -5.67 -2.47
N ILE A 856 -29.25 -6.27 -3.41
CA ILE A 856 -28.80 -7.66 -3.36
C ILE A 856 -27.27 -7.69 -3.51
N SER A 857 -26.62 -8.67 -2.88
CA SER A 857 -25.21 -8.95 -3.08
C SER A 857 -25.06 -9.81 -4.34
N VAL A 858 -24.81 -9.17 -5.48
CA VAL A 858 -24.56 -9.81 -6.78
C VAL A 858 -23.22 -9.34 -7.32
N GLU A 859 -22.29 -10.27 -7.60
CA GLU A 859 -20.90 -9.96 -7.97
C GLU A 859 -20.34 -10.94 -9.00
N PHE A 860 -19.38 -10.53 -9.81
CA PHE A 860 -18.60 -11.43 -10.66
C PHE A 860 -17.54 -12.13 -9.80
N CYS A 861 -17.58 -13.46 -9.67
CA CYS A 861 -16.65 -14.19 -8.81
C CYS A 861 -16.40 -15.63 -9.25
N GLY A 862 -15.13 -15.98 -9.44
CA GLY A 862 -14.66 -17.36 -9.66
C GLY A 862 -14.52 -18.19 -8.36
N GLY A 863 -14.79 -17.57 -7.21
CA GLY A 863 -14.51 -18.11 -5.87
C GLY A 863 -15.46 -19.17 -5.35
N THR A 864 -15.10 -19.76 -4.20
CA THR A 864 -15.93 -20.78 -3.53
C THR A 864 -16.65 -20.23 -2.31
N HIS A 865 -17.92 -20.61 -2.17
CA HIS A 865 -18.88 -19.98 -1.27
C HIS A 865 -19.57 -21.01 -0.37
N VAL A 866 -20.23 -20.53 0.68
CA VAL A 866 -21.17 -21.35 1.45
C VAL A 866 -22.46 -21.58 0.66
N GLU A 867 -23.12 -22.71 0.87
CA GLU A 867 -24.44 -22.98 0.26
C GLU A 867 -25.52 -22.04 0.83
N ASN A 868 -25.47 -21.78 2.14
CA ASN A 868 -26.35 -20.84 2.83
C ASN A 868 -25.56 -19.91 3.77
N THR A 869 -25.95 -18.65 3.87
CA THR A 869 -25.24 -17.63 4.66
C THR A 869 -25.15 -17.99 6.15
N GLY A 870 -26.13 -18.73 6.72
CA GLY A 870 -26.11 -19.18 8.10
C GLY A 870 -25.06 -20.25 8.43
N LEU A 871 -24.24 -20.69 7.47
CA LEU A 871 -23.02 -21.46 7.72
C LEU A 871 -21.86 -20.58 8.25
N ILE A 872 -21.89 -19.27 7.97
CA ILE A 872 -20.91 -18.26 8.42
C ILE A 872 -21.01 -18.01 9.95
N LYS A 873 -22.20 -18.26 10.53
CA LYS A 873 -22.59 -18.04 11.94
C LYS A 873 -22.69 -16.58 12.34
N ASP A 874 -21.55 -15.94 12.55
CA ASP A 874 -21.43 -14.52 12.86
C ASP A 874 -20.18 -13.98 12.16
N LEU A 875 -20.16 -12.68 11.88
CA LEU A 875 -19.02 -11.94 11.34
C LEU A 875 -18.72 -10.79 12.29
N ILE A 876 -17.46 -10.63 12.72
CA ILE A 876 -17.03 -9.51 13.57
C ILE A 876 -15.85 -8.75 12.95
N ILE A 877 -15.88 -7.42 13.04
CA ILE A 877 -14.82 -6.54 12.56
C ILE A 877 -13.78 -6.37 13.66
N VAL A 878 -12.59 -6.96 13.48
CA VAL A 878 -11.50 -6.94 14.47
C VAL A 878 -10.44 -5.86 14.20
N GLU A 879 -10.39 -5.32 12.98
CA GLU A 879 -9.56 -4.18 12.61
C GLU A 879 -10.31 -3.26 11.64
N GLU A 880 -10.23 -1.95 11.86
CA GLU A 880 -10.44 -0.91 10.85
C GLU A 880 -9.14 -0.10 10.77
N SER A 881 -8.59 0.10 9.57
CA SER A 881 -7.36 0.87 9.40
C SER A 881 -7.27 1.56 8.03
N GLY A 882 -6.45 2.62 7.94
CA GLY A 882 -6.12 3.28 6.67
C GLY A 882 -4.79 2.75 6.13
N ILE A 883 -4.80 2.15 4.94
CA ILE A 883 -3.58 1.61 4.30
C ILE A 883 -2.85 2.74 3.55
N ALA A 884 -3.63 3.55 2.83
CA ALA A 884 -3.16 4.65 2.01
C ALA A 884 -4.25 5.75 1.97
N LYS A 885 -3.93 6.91 1.40
CA LYS A 885 -4.93 7.96 1.19
C LYS A 885 -6.06 7.42 0.32
N GLY A 886 -7.31 7.59 0.77
CA GLY A 886 -8.50 7.09 0.07
C GLY A 886 -8.67 5.56 0.07
N ILE A 887 -7.82 4.78 0.75
CA ILE A 887 -7.93 3.30 0.80
C ILE A 887 -7.89 2.80 2.24
N ARG A 888 -8.94 2.09 2.63
CA ARG A 888 -9.13 1.54 3.98
C ARG A 888 -9.22 0.02 3.96
N ARG A 889 -8.99 -0.55 5.13
CA ARG A 889 -8.99 -1.98 5.41
C ARG A 889 -10.01 -2.27 6.49
N ILE A 890 -10.76 -3.35 6.29
CA ILE A 890 -11.41 -4.08 7.37
C ILE A 890 -10.78 -5.47 7.45
N VAL A 891 -10.42 -5.91 8.65
CA VAL A 891 -10.18 -7.33 8.94
C VAL A 891 -11.36 -7.84 9.74
N ALA A 892 -11.94 -8.95 9.31
CA ALA A 892 -13.05 -9.59 10.01
C ALA A 892 -12.84 -11.10 10.18
N TYR A 893 -13.35 -11.63 11.28
CA TYR A 893 -13.37 -13.07 11.57
C TYR A 893 -14.80 -13.59 11.39
N THR A 894 -14.93 -14.86 10.98
CA THR A 894 -16.22 -15.56 10.92
C THR A 894 -16.19 -16.87 11.70
N GLY A 895 -17.36 -17.46 11.95
CA GLY A 895 -17.50 -18.78 12.57
C GLY A 895 -16.76 -18.90 13.91
N GLU A 896 -15.96 -19.96 14.06
CA GLU A 896 -15.23 -20.24 15.30
C GLU A 896 -14.19 -19.15 15.64
N GLY A 897 -13.62 -18.46 14.65
CA GLY A 897 -12.71 -17.34 14.88
C GLY A 897 -13.43 -16.14 15.51
N ALA A 898 -14.66 -15.86 15.07
CA ALA A 898 -15.52 -14.85 15.68
C ALA A 898 -15.94 -15.26 17.11
N HIS A 899 -16.34 -16.52 17.30
CA HIS A 899 -16.75 -17.04 18.61
C HIS A 899 -15.59 -17.11 19.62
N GLN A 900 -14.36 -17.42 19.19
CA GLN A 900 -13.17 -17.36 20.06
C GLN A 900 -12.89 -15.93 20.51
N ALA A 901 -12.86 -14.96 19.60
CA ALA A 901 -12.67 -13.55 19.94
C ALA A 901 -13.77 -12.99 20.86
N GLN A 902 -15.03 -13.45 20.71
CA GLN A 902 -16.11 -13.12 21.65
C GLN A 902 -15.89 -13.73 23.04
N ARG A 903 -15.39 -14.98 23.14
CA ARG A 903 -15.02 -15.61 24.41
C ARG A 903 -13.86 -14.88 25.09
N ASP A 904 -12.84 -14.48 24.34
CA ASP A 904 -11.70 -13.72 24.87
C ASP A 904 -12.11 -12.35 25.40
N ALA A 905 -13.04 -11.67 24.70
CA ALA A 905 -13.64 -10.42 25.18
C ALA A 905 -14.44 -10.61 26.49
N GLN A 906 -15.18 -11.72 26.63
CA GLN A 906 -15.90 -12.03 27.86
C GLN A 906 -14.95 -12.34 29.03
N VAL A 907 -13.91 -13.16 28.81
CA VAL A 907 -12.88 -13.46 29.82
C VAL A 907 -12.20 -12.18 30.31
N PHE A 908 -11.95 -11.21 29.41
CA PHE A 908 -11.42 -9.90 29.81
C PHE A 908 -12.46 -9.01 30.50
N SER A 909 -13.74 -9.07 30.13
CA SER A 909 -14.84 -8.40 30.87
C SER A 909 -14.90 -8.88 32.33
N ASP A 910 -14.92 -10.20 32.54
CA ASP A 910 -14.96 -10.82 33.86
C ASP A 910 -13.72 -10.41 34.69
N LYS A 911 -12.56 -10.30 34.04
CA LYS A 911 -11.32 -9.80 34.65
C LYS A 911 -11.41 -8.32 35.05
N LEU A 912 -11.98 -7.45 34.20
CA LEU A 912 -12.23 -6.05 34.58
C LEU A 912 -13.20 -5.95 35.76
N GLU A 913 -14.19 -6.84 35.86
CA GLU A 913 -15.13 -6.87 36.98
C GLU A 913 -14.46 -7.36 38.28
N HIS A 914 -13.58 -8.37 38.21
CA HIS A 914 -12.73 -8.77 39.33
C HIS A 914 -11.86 -7.60 39.81
N ILE A 915 -11.11 -6.98 38.90
CA ILE A 915 -10.26 -5.82 39.20
C ILE A 915 -11.08 -4.67 39.80
N ASN A 916 -12.29 -4.43 39.29
CA ASN A 916 -13.18 -3.41 39.85
C ASN A 916 -13.65 -3.73 41.27
N ALA A 917 -13.95 -5.01 41.56
CA ALA A 917 -14.36 -5.49 42.88
C ALA A 917 -13.23 -5.50 43.93
N LEU A 918 -11.95 -5.54 43.51
CA LEU A 918 -10.81 -5.43 44.43
C LEU A 918 -10.86 -4.12 45.25
N SER A 919 -10.35 -4.18 46.48
CA SER A 919 -10.16 -3.01 47.33
C SER A 919 -9.04 -2.09 46.80
N TYR A 920 -9.10 -0.80 47.16
CA TYR A 920 -8.11 0.19 46.74
C TYR A 920 -6.77 -0.03 47.44
N GLY A 921 -5.82 -0.68 46.75
CA GLY A 921 -4.50 -0.99 47.28
C GLY A 921 -3.48 -1.41 46.20
N PRO A 922 -2.28 -1.85 46.60
CA PRO A 922 -1.19 -2.18 45.67
C PRO A 922 -1.56 -3.26 44.65
N GLN A 923 -2.33 -4.28 45.04
CA GLN A 923 -2.79 -5.35 44.15
C GLN A 923 -3.62 -4.79 42.98
N LYS A 924 -4.69 -4.03 43.27
CA LYS A 924 -5.55 -3.42 42.24
C LYS A 924 -4.75 -2.52 41.28
N ALA A 925 -3.75 -1.79 41.79
CA ALA A 925 -2.87 -0.98 40.95
C ALA A 925 -1.94 -1.82 40.05
N ALA A 926 -1.44 -2.96 40.53
CA ALA A 926 -0.65 -3.89 39.73
C ALA A 926 -1.49 -4.60 38.65
N GLU A 927 -2.70 -5.05 38.99
CA GLU A 927 -3.59 -5.72 38.04
C GLU A 927 -4.12 -4.77 36.96
N ILE A 928 -4.42 -3.50 37.28
CA ILE A 928 -4.73 -2.46 36.28
C ILE A 928 -3.56 -2.28 35.30
N LYS A 929 -2.30 -2.33 35.77
CA LYS A 929 -1.13 -2.22 34.90
C LYS A 929 -0.98 -3.45 33.98
N ALA A 930 -1.30 -4.64 34.45
CA ALA A 930 -1.30 -5.85 33.63
C ALA A 930 -2.43 -5.84 32.58
N ALA A 931 -3.66 -5.50 33.01
CA ALA A 931 -4.84 -5.43 32.16
C ALA A 931 -4.71 -4.41 31.02
N ALA A 932 -3.96 -3.32 31.21
CA ALA A 932 -3.66 -2.36 30.14
C ALA A 932 -2.93 -3.02 28.94
N VAL A 933 -1.86 -3.77 29.22
CA VAL A 933 -1.01 -4.42 28.20
C VAL A 933 -1.78 -5.53 27.49
N GLU A 934 -2.58 -6.28 28.24
CA GLU A 934 -3.46 -7.34 27.75
C GLU A 934 -4.56 -6.78 26.83
N LEU A 935 -5.25 -5.71 27.24
CA LEU A 935 -6.31 -5.07 26.47
C LEU A 935 -5.83 -4.57 25.10
N ASP A 936 -4.65 -3.96 25.02
CA ASP A 936 -4.11 -3.51 23.74
C ASP A 936 -3.71 -4.69 22.84
N GLY A 937 -3.25 -5.82 23.41
CA GLY A 937 -2.92 -7.05 22.68
C GLY A 937 -4.12 -7.92 22.26
N LEU A 938 -5.31 -7.75 22.85
CA LEU A 938 -6.50 -8.55 22.51
C LEU A 938 -6.96 -8.33 21.06
N THR A 939 -7.19 -9.41 20.33
CA THR A 939 -7.76 -9.38 18.96
C THR A 939 -9.24 -9.75 19.01
N ILE A 940 -10.08 -8.74 19.20
CA ILE A 940 -11.53 -8.84 19.42
C ILE A 940 -12.25 -7.76 18.60
N SER A 941 -13.59 -7.77 18.54
CA SER A 941 -14.35 -6.75 17.78
C SER A 941 -13.94 -5.33 18.20
N VAL A 942 -13.74 -4.45 17.23
CA VAL A 942 -13.38 -3.03 17.41
C VAL A 942 -14.37 -2.34 18.36
N LEU A 943 -15.65 -2.69 18.25
CA LEU A 943 -16.73 -2.16 19.08
C LEU A 943 -16.54 -2.56 20.55
N THR A 944 -16.41 -3.86 20.82
CA THR A 944 -16.20 -4.39 22.17
C THR A 944 -14.87 -3.95 22.78
N LYS A 945 -13.82 -3.78 21.96
CA LYS A 945 -12.52 -3.27 22.41
C LYS A 945 -12.63 -1.83 22.94
N GLU A 946 -13.44 -0.98 22.31
CA GLU A 946 -13.66 0.40 22.78
C GLU A 946 -14.59 0.47 24.00
N GLU A 947 -15.59 -0.40 24.11
CA GLU A 947 -16.39 -0.56 25.33
C GLU A 947 -15.51 -1.00 26.53
N LEU A 948 -14.63 -1.97 26.32
CA LEU A 948 -13.67 -2.43 27.34
C LEU A 948 -12.63 -1.36 27.69
N ARG A 949 -12.14 -0.59 26.72
CA ARG A 949 -11.27 0.60 26.97
C ARG A 949 -11.98 1.68 27.77
N THR A 950 -13.25 1.94 27.48
CA THR A 950 -14.08 2.90 28.23
C THR A 950 -14.26 2.44 29.69
N ARG A 951 -14.60 1.16 29.90
CA ARG A 951 -14.72 0.54 31.24
C ARG A 951 -13.38 0.58 31.99
N PHE A 952 -12.28 0.17 31.35
CA PHE A 952 -10.94 0.20 31.91
C PHE A 952 -10.52 1.61 32.34
N THR A 953 -10.69 2.61 31.46
CA THR A 953 -10.32 4.01 31.71
C THR A 953 -11.09 4.58 32.90
N LYS A 954 -12.37 4.21 33.07
CA LYS A 954 -13.17 4.57 34.25
C LYS A 954 -12.57 3.96 35.54
N ILE A 955 -12.30 2.65 35.56
CA ILE A 955 -11.72 1.95 36.72
C ILE A 955 -10.35 2.53 37.09
N GLN A 956 -9.49 2.79 36.09
CA GLN A 956 -8.19 3.42 36.26
C GLN A 956 -8.31 4.82 36.89
N LYS A 957 -9.25 5.64 36.40
CA LYS A 957 -9.53 6.97 36.96
C LYS A 957 -10.01 6.90 38.41
N GLU A 958 -10.92 5.98 38.73
CA GLU A 958 -11.44 5.81 40.09
C GLU A 958 -10.31 5.43 41.09
N VAL A 959 -9.37 4.55 40.69
CA VAL A 959 -8.19 4.24 41.50
C VAL A 959 -7.25 5.44 41.65
N VAL A 960 -7.00 6.21 40.60
CA VAL A 960 -6.17 7.42 40.65
C VAL A 960 -6.80 8.52 41.52
N ASP A 961 -8.12 8.70 41.46
CA ASP A 961 -8.82 9.69 42.28
C ASP A 961 -8.96 9.24 43.75
N GLU A 962 -9.05 7.94 44.05
CA GLU A 962 -8.97 7.43 45.42
C GLU A 962 -7.55 7.56 46.01
N GLN A 963 -6.50 7.31 45.20
CA GLN A 963 -5.11 7.59 45.61
C GLN A 963 -4.92 9.06 45.98
N LYS A 964 -5.48 10.01 45.21
CA LYS A 964 -5.47 11.45 45.55
C LYS A 964 -6.26 11.75 46.84
N LYS A 965 -7.42 11.12 47.06
CA LYS A 965 -8.20 11.27 48.31
C LYS A 965 -7.38 10.81 49.51
N ARG A 966 -6.80 9.60 49.46
CA ARG A 966 -5.93 9.08 50.53
C ARG A 966 -4.73 9.99 50.79
N GLN A 967 -4.01 10.41 49.74
CA GLN A 967 -2.89 11.35 49.88
C GLN A 967 -3.31 12.66 50.54
N LYS A 968 -4.48 13.22 50.18
CA LYS A 968 -5.01 14.46 50.77
C LYS A 968 -5.45 14.26 52.23
N ALA A 969 -6.04 13.11 52.56
CA ALA A 969 -6.41 12.76 53.93
C ALA A 969 -5.16 12.62 54.82
N GLU A 970 -4.16 11.85 54.38
CA GLU A 970 -2.87 11.71 55.07
C GLU A 970 -2.15 13.06 55.20
N SER A 971 -2.18 13.92 54.18
CA SER A 971 -1.60 15.28 54.24
C SER A 971 -2.34 16.18 55.25
N LYS A 972 -3.66 16.00 55.43
CA LYS A 972 -4.41 16.69 56.50
C LYS A 972 -4.03 16.13 57.88
N THR A 973 -4.02 14.82 58.06
CA THR A 973 -3.62 14.17 59.32
C THR A 973 -2.22 14.60 59.75
N ALA A 974 -1.27 14.67 58.81
CA ALA A 974 0.09 15.15 59.03
C ALA A 974 0.12 16.59 59.58
N LEU A 975 -0.60 17.51 58.94
CA LEU A 975 -0.71 18.91 59.38
C LEU A 975 -1.41 19.02 60.74
N ASP A 976 -2.55 18.34 60.90
CA ASP A 976 -3.35 18.35 62.12
C ASP A 976 -2.57 17.80 63.31
N THR A 977 -1.74 16.75 63.15
CA THR A 977 -0.89 16.20 64.21
C THR A 977 0.13 17.23 64.72
N VAL A 978 0.88 17.86 63.82
CA VAL A 978 1.90 18.85 64.20
C VAL A 978 1.27 20.13 64.76
N ALA A 979 0.18 20.61 64.15
CA ALA A 979 -0.55 21.77 64.64
C ALA A 979 -1.19 21.51 66.02
N SER A 980 -1.72 20.30 66.26
CA SER A 980 -2.28 19.91 67.56
C SER A 980 -1.21 19.85 68.65
N HIS A 981 0.02 19.45 68.34
CA HIS A 981 1.13 19.49 69.31
C HIS A 981 1.35 20.92 69.82
N PHE A 982 1.50 21.90 68.92
CA PHE A 982 1.72 23.31 69.29
C PHE A 982 0.47 24.04 69.83
N SER A 983 -0.70 23.40 69.77
CA SER A 983 -1.98 23.96 70.27
C SER A 983 -2.31 23.52 71.71
N LYS A 984 -1.58 22.55 72.27
CA LYS A 984 -1.67 22.21 73.70
C LYS A 984 -1.02 23.31 74.54
N ASP A 985 -1.64 23.72 75.64
CA ASP A 985 -1.09 24.78 76.50
C ASP A 985 0.30 24.44 77.07
N GLU A 986 0.57 23.16 77.35
CA GLU A 986 1.89 22.64 77.77
C GLU A 986 3.02 22.88 76.75
N ASN A 987 2.69 22.94 75.46
CA ASN A 987 3.64 23.05 74.33
C ASN A 987 3.52 24.38 73.57
N LYS A 988 2.71 25.32 74.07
CA LYS A 988 2.34 26.56 73.37
C LYS A 988 3.55 27.41 73.02
N ASP A 989 4.48 27.52 73.97
CA ASP A 989 5.75 28.23 73.82
C ASP A 989 6.85 27.39 73.13
N SER A 990 6.59 26.10 72.86
CA SER A 990 7.53 25.27 72.10
C SER A 990 7.74 25.83 70.70
N LYS A 991 9.02 25.92 70.31
CA LYS A 991 9.46 26.30 68.97
C LYS A 991 9.87 25.11 68.11
N VAL A 992 9.64 23.87 68.59
CA VAL A 992 10.12 22.64 67.96
C VAL A 992 9.08 21.53 68.02
N PHE A 993 8.89 20.81 66.91
CA PHE A 993 8.27 19.48 66.88
C PHE A 993 9.25 18.47 66.30
N VAL A 994 9.38 17.32 66.94
CA VAL A 994 9.97 16.10 66.38
C VAL A 994 8.96 14.99 66.58
N GLY A 995 8.77 14.10 65.60
CA GLY A 995 7.90 12.94 65.81
C GLY A 995 7.50 12.15 64.56
N HIS A 996 7.07 10.92 64.80
CA HIS A 996 6.35 10.11 63.82
C HIS A 996 4.92 10.62 63.63
N LEU A 997 4.49 10.71 62.37
CA LEU A 997 3.14 11.06 61.96
C LEU A 997 2.33 9.77 61.71
N PRO A 998 1.06 9.68 62.16
CA PRO A 998 0.23 8.49 62.02
C PRO A 998 -0.33 8.35 60.59
N ILE A 999 0.57 8.17 59.61
CA ILE A 999 0.31 8.06 58.17
C ILE A 999 1.27 7.06 57.51
N SER A 1000 0.92 6.57 56.33
CA SER A 1000 1.83 5.76 55.50
C SER A 1000 3.01 6.59 54.97
N ALA A 1001 3.95 5.94 54.26
CA ALA A 1001 5.20 6.51 53.75
C ALA A 1001 5.00 7.58 52.64
N ASN A 1002 4.41 8.71 53.01
CA ASN A 1002 3.90 9.71 52.09
C ASN A 1002 4.76 10.99 52.10
N ALA A 1003 5.73 11.04 51.17
CA ALA A 1003 6.60 12.20 50.96
C ALA A 1003 5.84 13.51 50.63
N LYS A 1004 4.63 13.41 50.04
CA LYS A 1004 3.81 14.60 49.77
C LYS A 1004 3.21 15.16 51.06
N ALA A 1005 2.71 14.33 51.97
CA ALA A 1005 2.22 14.78 53.26
C ALA A 1005 3.31 15.51 54.07
N ILE A 1006 4.54 14.96 54.07
CA ILE A 1006 5.72 15.62 54.66
C ILE A 1006 6.04 16.95 53.96
N SER A 1007 5.95 17.01 52.63
CA SER A 1007 6.16 18.24 51.85
C SER A 1007 5.14 19.32 52.17
N ASP A 1008 3.88 18.96 52.35
CA ASP A 1008 2.80 19.89 52.67
C ASP A 1008 2.95 20.42 54.12
N VAL A 1009 3.40 19.60 55.08
CA VAL A 1009 3.79 20.04 56.43
C VAL A 1009 4.96 21.01 56.40
N ILE A 1010 6.07 20.66 55.74
CA ILE A 1010 7.25 21.54 55.60
C ILE A 1010 6.85 22.87 54.95
N THR A 1011 6.00 22.84 53.93
CA THR A 1011 5.54 24.05 53.22
C THR A 1011 4.65 24.91 54.10
N TYR A 1012 3.82 24.32 54.96
CA TYR A 1012 2.99 25.06 55.92
C TYR A 1012 3.87 25.88 56.88
N TYR A 1013 4.80 25.25 57.62
CA TYR A 1013 5.66 25.98 58.57
C TYR A 1013 6.57 27.00 57.84
N LYS A 1014 7.16 26.61 56.70
CA LYS A 1014 7.96 27.52 55.84
C LYS A 1014 7.22 28.76 55.32
N THR A 1015 5.88 28.77 55.34
CA THR A 1015 5.07 29.90 54.83
C THR A 1015 4.20 30.60 55.88
N LYS A 1016 3.67 29.87 56.87
CA LYS A 1016 2.70 30.35 57.87
C LYS A 1016 3.28 30.57 59.26
N ASP A 1017 4.17 29.69 59.71
CA ASP A 1017 4.82 29.76 61.02
C ASP A 1017 6.33 29.51 60.85
N LYS A 1018 7.00 30.56 60.37
CA LYS A 1018 8.43 30.54 60.01
C LYS A 1018 9.36 30.51 61.21
N GLU A 1019 8.83 30.71 62.41
CA GLU A 1019 9.63 30.76 63.64
C GLU A 1019 9.92 29.35 64.15
N ARG A 1020 8.90 28.49 64.13
CA ARG A 1020 8.97 27.11 64.60
C ARG A 1020 9.70 26.18 63.63
N SER A 1021 10.39 25.20 64.20
CA SER A 1021 11.08 24.12 63.48
C SER A 1021 10.31 22.81 63.60
N VAL A 1022 10.29 22.00 62.55
CA VAL A 1022 9.58 20.71 62.52
C VAL A 1022 10.45 19.65 61.86
N TYR A 1023 10.58 18.47 62.48
CA TYR A 1023 11.17 17.27 61.88
C TYR A 1023 10.17 16.12 61.99
N VAL A 1024 9.62 15.72 60.85
CA VAL A 1024 8.56 14.71 60.77
C VAL A 1024 9.02 13.43 60.07
N PHE A 1025 8.49 12.31 60.54
CA PHE A 1025 8.71 10.97 59.97
C PHE A 1025 7.36 10.33 59.62
N ALA A 1026 7.30 9.50 58.58
CA ALA A 1026 6.09 8.88 58.06
C ALA A 1026 6.40 7.49 57.50
N GLY A 1027 5.49 6.53 57.66
CA GLY A 1027 5.72 5.12 57.36
C GLY A 1027 5.17 4.21 58.46
N SER A 1028 5.27 2.90 58.23
CA SER A 1028 4.87 1.83 59.13
C SER A 1028 5.99 0.79 59.23
N LYS A 1029 5.79 -0.33 59.94
CA LYS A 1029 6.79 -1.42 59.97
C LYS A 1029 6.93 -2.15 58.63
N ASP A 1030 5.96 -1.97 57.72
CA ASP A 1030 5.89 -2.63 56.42
C ASP A 1030 6.13 -1.65 55.24
N ASP A 1031 6.32 -0.36 55.51
CA ASP A 1031 6.63 0.69 54.52
C ASP A 1031 8.01 1.31 54.77
N GLN A 1032 8.72 1.73 53.72
CA GLN A 1032 9.93 2.57 53.82
C GLN A 1032 9.72 3.83 54.68
N VAL A 1033 10.76 4.29 55.39
CA VAL A 1033 10.66 5.52 56.19
C VAL A 1033 10.79 6.74 55.30
N MET A 1034 9.75 7.56 55.19
CA MET A 1034 9.84 8.92 54.64
C MET A 1034 10.09 9.90 55.79
N HIS A 1035 11.00 10.86 55.62
CA HIS A 1035 11.27 11.86 56.65
C HIS A 1035 11.61 13.23 56.06
N GLY A 1036 11.40 14.29 56.84
CA GLY A 1036 11.75 15.64 56.40
C GLY A 1036 11.74 16.69 57.50
N VAL A 1037 12.63 17.67 57.35
CA VAL A 1037 12.87 18.75 58.31
C VAL A 1037 12.64 20.12 57.68
N TYR A 1038 12.15 21.05 58.50
CA TYR A 1038 12.22 22.49 58.28
C TYR A 1038 12.77 23.16 59.55
N VAL A 1039 13.82 23.98 59.40
CA VAL A 1039 14.42 24.72 60.52
C VAL A 1039 13.91 26.16 60.48
N GLY A 1040 13.05 26.51 61.43
CA GLY A 1040 12.50 27.85 61.61
C GLY A 1040 13.55 28.86 62.11
N THR A 1041 13.18 30.14 62.12
CA THR A 1041 14.11 31.23 62.47
C THR A 1041 14.61 31.14 63.91
N ALA A 1042 13.86 30.57 64.86
CA ALA A 1042 14.29 30.43 66.25
C ALA A 1042 15.49 29.48 66.47
N LEU A 1043 15.74 28.56 65.53
CA LEU A 1043 16.89 27.65 65.55
C LEU A 1043 17.95 28.02 64.52
N SER A 1044 17.55 28.43 63.31
CA SER A 1044 18.51 28.80 62.25
C SER A 1044 19.29 30.07 62.57
N SER A 1045 18.70 31.04 63.28
CA SER A 1045 19.44 32.21 63.78
C SER A 1045 20.47 31.86 64.86
N LYS A 1046 20.41 30.65 65.42
CA LYS A 1046 21.32 30.13 66.45
C LYS A 1046 22.32 29.10 65.89
N GLY A 1047 22.38 28.93 64.56
CA GLY A 1047 23.37 28.08 63.89
C GLY A 1047 22.97 26.61 63.69
N VAL A 1048 21.71 26.25 63.93
CA VAL A 1048 21.19 24.92 63.55
C VAL A 1048 20.81 24.92 62.06
N THR A 1049 21.18 23.85 61.33
CA THR A 1049 20.86 23.69 59.90
C THR A 1049 20.08 22.41 59.64
N ALA A 1050 19.27 22.40 58.57
CA ALA A 1050 18.54 21.21 58.14
C ALA A 1050 19.52 20.09 57.73
N GLU A 1051 20.62 20.43 57.05
CA GLU A 1051 21.72 19.53 56.69
C GLU A 1051 22.27 18.74 57.87
N GLN A 1052 22.73 19.42 58.93
CA GLN A 1052 23.34 18.76 60.09
C GLN A 1052 22.34 17.83 60.79
N TRP A 1053 21.11 18.33 61.01
CA TRP A 1053 20.06 17.59 61.72
C TRP A 1053 19.57 16.37 60.93
N THR A 1054 19.46 16.46 59.60
CA THR A 1054 19.14 15.31 58.76
C THR A 1054 20.29 14.34 58.61
N SER A 1055 21.54 14.81 58.51
CA SER A 1055 22.71 13.92 58.34
C SER A 1055 22.91 13.01 59.54
N ALA A 1056 22.70 13.52 60.76
CA ALA A 1056 22.80 12.74 62.00
C ALA A 1056 21.77 11.60 62.12
N VAL A 1057 20.67 11.65 61.36
CA VAL A 1057 19.53 10.73 61.48
C VAL A 1057 19.33 9.86 60.24
N SER A 1058 19.67 10.36 59.04
CA SER A 1058 19.54 9.59 57.78
C SER A 1058 20.29 8.26 57.84
N ALA A 1059 21.44 8.23 58.52
CA ALA A 1059 22.26 7.04 58.70
C ALA A 1059 21.62 5.97 59.61
N VAL A 1060 20.67 6.34 60.49
CA VAL A 1060 19.98 5.38 61.38
C VAL A 1060 19.03 4.51 60.58
N ILE A 1061 18.27 5.10 59.65
CA ILE A 1061 17.24 4.44 58.83
C ILE A 1061 17.76 3.88 57.49
N GLY A 1062 19.06 3.69 57.33
CA GLY A 1062 19.67 3.22 56.07
C GLY A 1062 19.44 4.15 54.88
N GLY A 1063 19.27 5.45 55.13
CA GLY A 1063 18.71 6.41 54.18
C GLY A 1063 19.67 7.49 53.67
N LYS A 1064 19.17 8.29 52.72
CA LYS A 1064 19.83 9.52 52.24
C LYS A 1064 18.83 10.67 52.13
N THR A 1065 19.31 11.89 52.39
CA THR A 1065 18.53 13.12 52.34
C THR A 1065 19.03 14.09 51.27
N GLY A 1066 18.13 14.92 50.77
CA GLY A 1066 18.38 15.99 49.81
C GLY A 1066 17.50 17.20 50.08
N GLY A 1067 17.78 18.31 49.40
CA GLY A 1067 17.05 19.57 49.56
C GLY A 1067 17.97 20.77 49.58
N LYS A 1068 17.49 21.89 50.13
CA LYS A 1068 18.23 23.14 50.32
C LYS A 1068 17.74 23.82 51.59
N GLU A 1069 18.67 24.40 52.35
CA GLU A 1069 18.35 25.16 53.56
C GLU A 1069 17.22 26.19 53.30
N PRO A 1070 16.27 26.36 54.23
CA PRO A 1070 16.18 25.75 55.56
C PRO A 1070 15.40 24.40 55.62
N SER A 1071 15.36 23.62 54.53
CA SER A 1071 14.47 22.43 54.44
C SER A 1071 15.06 21.25 53.66
N ARG A 1072 15.00 20.04 54.24
CA ARG A 1072 15.47 18.79 53.61
C ARG A 1072 14.50 17.64 53.81
N GLN A 1073 14.54 16.66 52.92
CA GLN A 1073 13.71 15.44 52.93
C GLN A 1073 14.54 14.24 52.50
N GLY A 1074 14.10 13.04 52.86
CA GLY A 1074 14.77 11.80 52.49
C GLY A 1074 13.89 10.57 52.64
N ALA A 1075 14.46 9.44 52.26
CA ALA A 1075 13.89 8.12 52.44
C ALA A 1075 14.93 7.17 53.07
N GLY A 1076 14.46 6.29 53.95
CA GLY A 1076 15.23 5.24 54.61
C GLY A 1076 14.61 3.85 54.37
N ALA A 1077 15.47 2.85 54.26
CA ALA A 1077 15.10 1.47 53.92
C ALA A 1077 14.86 0.57 55.16
N GLU A 1078 15.11 1.06 56.37
CA GLU A 1078 15.11 0.28 57.63
C GLU A 1078 13.98 0.75 58.57
N PRO A 1079 12.70 0.34 58.32
CA PRO A 1079 11.53 0.82 59.07
C PRO A 1079 11.46 0.35 60.52
N GLU A 1080 12.13 -0.75 60.87
CA GLU A 1080 12.26 -1.22 62.24
C GLU A 1080 13.01 -0.23 63.15
N LYS A 1081 13.78 0.70 62.57
CA LYS A 1081 14.53 1.75 63.27
C LYS A 1081 13.83 3.12 63.28
N LEU A 1082 12.57 3.20 62.85
CA LEU A 1082 11.78 4.44 62.82
C LEU A 1082 11.77 5.17 64.18
N GLU A 1083 11.51 4.44 65.28
CA GLU A 1083 11.49 4.99 66.64
C GLU A 1083 12.89 5.43 67.12
N GLU A 1084 13.94 4.67 66.75
CA GLU A 1084 15.33 5.02 67.03
C GLU A 1084 15.72 6.33 66.34
N ALA A 1085 15.23 6.55 65.12
CA ALA A 1085 15.49 7.75 64.33
C ALA A 1085 14.76 8.99 64.84
N VAL A 1086 13.50 8.85 65.29
CA VAL A 1086 12.76 9.91 65.99
C VAL A 1086 13.52 10.32 67.25
N LYS A 1087 13.85 9.35 68.11
CA LYS A 1087 14.61 9.58 69.35
C LYS A 1087 15.98 10.19 69.06
N LYS A 1088 16.67 9.76 67.99
CA LYS A 1088 17.98 10.32 67.63
C LYS A 1088 17.89 11.76 67.12
N ALA A 1089 16.79 12.14 66.47
CA ALA A 1089 16.53 13.51 66.07
C ALA A 1089 16.29 14.43 67.29
N GLU A 1090 15.63 13.94 68.33
CA GLU A 1090 15.43 14.65 69.61
C GLU A 1090 16.73 14.78 70.41
N GLU A 1091 17.47 13.68 70.56
CA GLU A 1091 18.78 13.65 71.24
C GLU A 1091 19.76 14.63 70.59
N TRP A 1092 19.94 14.54 69.27
CA TRP A 1092 20.90 15.38 68.55
C TRP A 1092 20.58 16.86 68.71
N LEU A 1093 19.30 17.26 68.67
CA LEU A 1093 18.92 18.65 68.91
C LEU A 1093 19.16 19.05 70.36
N SER A 1094 18.87 18.17 71.32
CA SER A 1094 19.06 18.43 72.75
C SER A 1094 20.53 18.55 73.14
N GLU A 1095 21.41 17.77 72.50
CA GLU A 1095 22.87 17.94 72.56
C GLU A 1095 23.26 19.28 71.91
N LYS A 1096 22.73 19.57 70.71
CA LYS A 1096 23.13 20.76 69.97
C LYS A 1096 22.70 22.09 70.61
N LEU A 1097 21.59 22.12 71.34
CA LEU A 1097 21.17 23.28 72.12
C LEU A 1097 22.09 23.54 73.33
N LYS A 1098 22.55 22.47 74.00
CA LYS A 1098 23.53 22.57 75.10
C LYS A 1098 24.88 23.08 74.61
N ASP A 1099 25.38 22.56 73.48
CA ASP A 1099 26.60 23.07 72.82
C ASP A 1099 26.55 24.58 72.52
N LEU A 1100 25.34 25.11 72.31
CA LEU A 1100 25.06 26.49 71.96
C LEU A 1100 24.68 27.35 73.19
N ASN A 1101 24.69 26.80 74.41
CA ASN A 1101 24.31 27.48 75.66
C ASN A 1101 22.87 28.06 75.65
N ILE A 1102 21.89 27.27 75.18
CA ILE A 1102 20.46 27.62 75.05
C ILE A 1102 19.58 26.80 75.99
#